data_AF-A0A1Q7IAU2-F1
#
_entry.id   AF-A0A1Q7IAU2-F1
#
_cell.length_a   1.000
_cell.length_b   1.000
_cell.length_c   1.000
_cell.angle_alpha   90.00
_cell.angle_beta   90.00
_cell.angle_gamma   90.00
#
_symmetry.space_group_name_H-M   'P 1'
#
loop_
_entity.id
_entity.type
_entity.pdbx_description
1 polymer ?
#
loop_
_entity_poly.entity_id
_entity_poly.type
_entity_poly.pdbx_seq_one_letter_code
_entity_poly.pdbx_strand_id
1 'polypeptide(L)'
;MLFSLSQLPGPAPVYAVAAQAGGVTLDSGGGLHPFGGLTLNTAGSPFWGNWDIARAVAVRPDGSGGWTLDGFGGIHAFGTAPIAITPAYWSNWDIARAIVVTSKGSDGQPDGRQGYLLDGYGGLHQWGGAPVLTGWPYTGTDIWRGVAIHSDANGVPDGGWEMDRRGRVVAFGAAPALTTGLPSAPIQQQLHVVGAAGYVVAKWGIVQTFGSGIAPYWNGYTDWGGSDVVRDIVLVNPANPVAQAQPVSQAATAAYDAAVNAGGGVVLDGWGGVHVFGGAQVNISGYPFWPNWDIARAVAVRPDGSGGWTLDGFGGIHAFGAAPAARSPAYWPNWDIARAMVFTSKGQDGQPDGRQGYLLDGYGGLHQWGGAPALTGWPYTGTDIWRGVEIHYDANGVPDGGWEMDRWGHVTAFGAAPPLTIAGLPNAPILQQLHAVGSGGFALAKWGQVTTYGSGVAPYWGGYSDWGAWDILRDLAFVNPTNRRPGAQPMSADAANRVTGATTLNVTNGVPLIAQTHNLDCESAALRMALLAKGVDRSENWILAQMGADLRKAVVDQYGDVLQWGDPYETFVGNVNGLDYNATGYGVYYPPIAMAAGRAGRATLAKEGWTPHDLYVEVAAGNTAVVWVPVFGYWSTTMRWWTAWNGRQIRYTLVEHAMTLIGVNAAAGTVTLNDPNRGYVRTVSMADFEAAFAKFNNMAVVVY
;
A
#
# COMPACT_ATOMS: atom_id res chain seq x y z
N MET A 1 74.43 58.35 -38.73
CA MET A 1 73.07 58.96 -38.76
C MET A 1 72.07 57.82 -38.90
N LEU A 2 71.04 57.82 -38.03
CA LEU A 2 69.85 56.96 -38.00
C LEU A 2 70.07 55.44 -37.84
N PHE A 3 70.15 55.00 -36.58
CA PHE A 3 69.77 53.65 -36.19
C PHE A 3 68.22 53.53 -36.24
N SER A 4 67.70 52.65 -37.09
CA SER A 4 66.29 52.25 -37.10
C SER A 4 66.19 50.85 -36.48
N LEU A 5 65.43 50.74 -35.40
CA LEU A 5 65.19 49.49 -34.68
C LEU A 5 64.33 48.53 -35.52
N SER A 6 64.84 47.32 -35.72
CA SER A 6 64.07 46.15 -36.12
C SER A 6 63.18 45.68 -34.96
N GLN A 7 61.87 45.84 -35.08
CA GLN A 7 60.90 45.21 -34.17
C GLN A 7 60.61 43.79 -34.68
N LEU A 8 61.02 42.79 -33.91
CA LEU A 8 60.62 41.39 -34.07
C LEU A 8 59.09 41.27 -33.89
N PRO A 9 58.39 40.42 -34.66
CA PRO A 9 57.01 40.09 -34.35
C PRO A 9 56.97 39.40 -32.99
N GLY A 10 56.27 40.01 -32.03
CA GLY A 10 56.02 39.41 -30.73
C GLY A 10 55.20 38.11 -30.86
N PRO A 11 55.33 37.17 -29.92
CA PRO A 11 54.51 35.96 -29.90
C PRO A 11 53.04 36.37 -29.84
N ALA A 12 52.25 35.93 -30.83
CA ALA A 12 50.80 35.97 -30.72
C ALA A 12 50.40 35.09 -29.53
N PRO A 13 49.53 35.54 -28.62
CA PRO A 13 48.96 34.66 -27.61
C PRO A 13 48.20 33.56 -28.35
N VAL A 14 48.67 32.31 -28.20
CA VAL A 14 47.87 31.14 -28.51
C VAL A 14 46.72 31.16 -27.51
N TYR A 15 45.56 31.63 -27.93
CA TYR A 15 44.34 31.44 -27.17
C TYR A 15 44.13 29.93 -27.05
N ALA A 16 44.35 29.39 -25.85
CA ALA A 16 43.97 28.02 -25.54
C ALA A 16 42.49 27.86 -25.90
N VAL A 17 42.19 26.93 -26.80
CA VAL A 17 40.81 26.55 -27.12
C VAL A 17 40.15 26.17 -25.80
N ALA A 18 39.03 26.82 -25.46
CA ALA A 18 38.30 26.49 -24.24
C ALA A 18 38.04 24.98 -24.21
N ALA A 19 38.37 24.32 -23.10
CA ALA A 19 38.13 22.89 -22.96
C ALA A 19 36.65 22.60 -23.17
N GLN A 20 36.32 21.69 -24.10
CA GLN A 20 34.96 21.22 -24.35
C GLN A 20 34.35 20.71 -23.05
N ALA A 21 33.09 21.03 -22.77
CA ALA A 21 32.38 20.57 -21.58
C ALA A 21 30.96 20.12 -21.94
N GLY A 22 30.37 19.25 -21.13
CA GLY A 22 29.04 18.69 -21.38
C GLY A 22 29.07 17.19 -21.62
N GLY A 23 28.41 16.72 -22.68
CA GLY A 23 28.39 15.29 -23.00
C GLY A 23 27.64 14.97 -24.28
N VAL A 24 27.48 13.67 -24.54
CA VAL A 24 26.70 13.14 -25.66
C VAL A 24 25.84 11.99 -25.17
N THR A 25 24.57 11.98 -25.60
CA THR A 25 23.67 10.83 -25.41
C THR A 25 23.69 9.95 -26.65
N LEU A 26 23.76 8.64 -26.44
CA LEU A 26 23.52 7.61 -27.46
C LEU A 26 22.11 7.03 -27.27
N ASP A 27 21.28 7.12 -28.32
CA ASP A 27 20.00 6.42 -28.37
C ASP A 27 20.12 5.00 -28.95
N SER A 28 19.08 4.19 -28.77
CA SER A 28 18.99 2.79 -29.18
C SER A 28 19.17 2.56 -30.68
N GLY A 29 18.85 3.56 -31.50
CA GLY A 29 19.00 3.55 -32.94
C GLY A 29 20.38 4.02 -33.41
N GLY A 30 21.29 4.41 -32.51
CA GLY A 30 22.61 4.92 -32.85
C GLY A 30 22.70 6.44 -33.01
N GLY A 31 21.61 7.17 -32.75
CA GLY A 31 21.62 8.62 -32.77
C GLY A 31 22.50 9.20 -31.66
N LEU A 32 23.34 10.17 -32.02
CA LEU A 32 24.21 10.90 -31.09
C LEU A 32 23.68 12.32 -30.87
N HIS A 33 23.46 12.68 -29.60
CA HIS A 33 22.84 13.94 -29.20
C HIS A 33 23.76 14.71 -28.24
N PRO A 34 24.65 15.58 -28.75
CA PRO A 34 25.54 16.38 -27.91
C PRO A 34 24.79 17.43 -27.09
N PHE A 35 25.27 17.69 -25.86
CA PHE A 35 24.72 18.69 -24.95
C PHE A 35 25.82 19.37 -24.14
N GLY A 36 25.45 20.39 -23.36
CA GLY A 36 26.31 21.06 -22.39
C GLY A 36 27.38 21.98 -22.99
N GLY A 37 27.31 22.24 -24.30
CA GLY A 37 28.32 23.02 -25.03
C GLY A 37 29.33 22.16 -25.81
N LEU A 38 29.23 20.83 -25.73
CA LEU A 38 30.07 19.91 -26.50
C LEU A 38 29.76 20.05 -28.00
N THR A 39 30.74 20.52 -28.76
CA THR A 39 30.74 20.44 -30.22
C THR A 39 31.39 19.12 -30.63
N LEU A 40 30.56 18.13 -30.96
CA LEU A 40 31.00 16.80 -31.39
C LEU A 40 30.84 16.65 -32.91
N ASN A 41 31.93 16.29 -33.60
CA ASN A 41 31.88 15.88 -34.99
C ASN A 41 31.27 14.47 -35.10
N THR A 42 30.00 14.39 -35.45
CA THR A 42 29.24 13.13 -35.63
C THR A 42 29.24 12.61 -37.06
N ALA A 43 30.07 13.18 -37.96
CA ALA A 43 30.10 12.78 -39.36
C ALA A 43 30.40 11.28 -39.50
N GLY A 44 29.59 10.57 -40.28
CA GLY A 44 29.76 9.12 -40.48
C GLY A 44 29.34 8.24 -39.29
N SER A 45 28.70 8.80 -38.25
CA SER A 45 28.11 7.97 -37.19
C SER A 45 27.06 7.02 -37.77
N PRO A 46 27.08 5.73 -37.43
CA PRO A 46 26.05 4.79 -37.88
C PRO A 46 24.70 5.15 -37.28
N PHE A 47 23.63 4.92 -38.06
CA PHE A 47 22.25 5.05 -37.62
C PHE A 47 21.45 3.84 -38.11
N TRP A 48 20.90 3.10 -37.18
CA TRP A 48 20.13 1.87 -37.39
C TRP A 48 18.62 2.09 -37.31
N GLY A 49 18.16 3.34 -37.34
CA GLY A 49 16.74 3.67 -37.33
C GLY A 49 16.06 3.22 -36.04
N ASN A 50 14.97 2.48 -36.15
CA ASN A 50 14.22 1.96 -35.00
C ASN A 50 14.77 0.63 -34.47
N TRP A 51 15.89 0.14 -35.01
CA TRP A 51 16.50 -1.08 -34.53
C TRP A 51 17.31 -0.78 -33.27
N ASP A 52 16.81 -1.26 -32.13
CA ASP A 52 17.49 -1.16 -30.84
C ASP A 52 18.73 -2.06 -30.79
N ILE A 53 19.83 -1.55 -31.33
CA ILE A 53 21.08 -2.28 -31.48
C ILE A 53 22.30 -1.48 -31.02
N ALA A 54 22.21 -0.16 -30.87
CA ALA A 54 23.31 0.61 -30.29
C ALA A 54 23.48 0.28 -28.79
N ARG A 55 24.71 0.16 -28.30
CA ARG A 55 24.98 -0.27 -26.91
C ARG A 55 25.85 0.70 -26.13
N ALA A 56 26.93 1.20 -26.70
CA ALA A 56 27.85 2.10 -26.02
C ALA A 56 28.47 3.12 -26.98
N VAL A 57 28.95 4.23 -26.45
CA VAL A 57 29.72 5.23 -27.18
C VAL A 57 30.99 5.57 -26.42
N ALA A 58 32.08 5.82 -27.14
CA ALA A 58 33.30 6.41 -26.59
C ALA A 58 33.67 7.62 -27.45
N VAL A 59 33.99 8.75 -26.85
CA VAL A 59 34.32 9.98 -27.60
C VAL A 59 35.71 10.49 -27.28
N ARG A 60 36.31 11.18 -28.25
CA ARG A 60 37.51 11.97 -28.02
C ARG A 60 37.14 13.27 -27.30
N PRO A 61 37.75 13.59 -26.14
CA PRO A 61 37.44 14.80 -25.38
C PRO A 61 37.58 16.13 -26.14
N ASP A 62 38.36 16.16 -27.22
CA ASP A 62 38.49 17.33 -28.11
C ASP A 62 37.24 17.57 -28.99
N GLY A 63 36.29 16.63 -29.03
CA GLY A 63 35.08 16.69 -29.85
C GLY A 63 35.28 16.29 -31.32
N SER A 64 36.47 15.81 -31.70
CA SER A 64 36.81 15.50 -33.09
C SER A 64 36.15 14.24 -33.65
N GLY A 65 35.63 13.36 -32.80
CA GLY A 65 34.94 12.13 -33.19
C GLY A 65 34.88 11.10 -32.07
N GLY A 66 34.59 9.84 -32.40
CA GLY A 66 34.53 8.74 -31.45
C GLY A 66 34.21 7.40 -32.09
N TRP A 67 33.72 6.47 -31.26
CA TRP A 67 33.30 5.12 -31.65
C TRP A 67 31.94 4.80 -31.04
N THR A 68 31.09 4.13 -31.81
CA THR A 68 29.86 3.51 -31.30
C THR A 68 29.98 1.99 -31.37
N LEU A 69 29.36 1.31 -30.41
CA LEU A 69 29.26 -0.14 -30.35
C LEU A 69 27.82 -0.57 -30.69
N ASP A 70 27.69 -1.53 -31.60
CA ASP A 70 26.44 -2.27 -31.80
C ASP A 70 26.37 -3.55 -30.96
N GLY A 71 25.16 -4.10 -30.78
CA GLY A 71 24.89 -5.29 -29.98
C GLY A 71 25.53 -6.57 -30.49
N PHE A 72 25.95 -6.61 -31.75
CA PHE A 72 26.67 -7.75 -32.31
C PHE A 72 28.18 -7.65 -32.11
N GLY A 73 28.67 -6.55 -31.55
CA GLY A 73 30.08 -6.32 -31.27
C GLY A 73 30.78 -5.41 -32.28
N GLY A 74 30.08 -4.94 -33.31
CA GLY A 74 30.67 -4.03 -34.31
C GLY A 74 31.03 -2.68 -33.69
N ILE A 75 32.29 -2.28 -33.86
CA ILE A 75 32.80 -0.97 -33.43
C ILE A 75 32.91 -0.05 -34.65
N HIS A 76 32.19 1.07 -34.62
CA HIS A 76 32.07 2.00 -35.74
C HIS A 76 32.66 3.36 -35.39
N ALA A 77 33.75 3.74 -36.05
CA ALA A 77 34.38 5.05 -35.89
C ALA A 77 33.57 6.14 -36.61
N PHE A 78 33.53 7.33 -36.02
CA PHE A 78 32.89 8.52 -36.59
C PHE A 78 33.74 9.78 -36.36
N GLY A 79 33.43 10.83 -37.10
CA GLY A 79 34.21 12.06 -37.14
C GLY A 79 35.60 11.83 -37.73
N THR A 80 36.63 12.31 -37.05
CA THR A 80 38.03 12.05 -37.40
C THR A 80 38.69 10.99 -36.53
N ALA A 81 37.91 10.22 -35.75
CA ALA A 81 38.45 9.14 -34.93
C ALA A 81 39.03 8.03 -35.82
N PRO A 82 40.23 7.49 -35.50
CA PRO A 82 40.77 6.35 -36.24
C PRO A 82 39.89 5.11 -36.14
N ILE A 83 39.94 4.23 -37.14
CA ILE A 83 39.20 2.95 -37.10
C ILE A 83 39.76 2.07 -35.96
N ALA A 84 38.86 1.59 -35.09
CA ALA A 84 39.16 0.58 -34.09
C ALA A 84 38.87 -0.83 -34.64
N ILE A 85 39.66 -1.82 -34.21
CA ILE A 85 39.45 -3.22 -34.60
C ILE A 85 38.34 -3.80 -33.73
N THR A 86 37.39 -4.50 -34.34
CA THR A 86 36.37 -5.27 -33.63
C THR A 86 36.99 -6.57 -33.10
N PRO A 87 37.16 -6.77 -31.77
CA PRO A 87 37.82 -7.95 -31.21
C PRO A 87 36.97 -9.23 -31.33
N ALA A 88 35.64 -9.07 -31.30
CA ALA A 88 34.69 -10.16 -31.37
C ALA A 88 33.41 -9.67 -32.06
N TYR A 89 32.83 -10.51 -32.93
CA TYR A 89 31.59 -10.22 -33.61
C TYR A 89 30.65 -11.44 -33.54
N TRP A 90 29.50 -11.26 -32.90
CA TRP A 90 28.50 -12.29 -32.69
C TRP A 90 27.33 -12.08 -33.63
N SER A 91 27.43 -12.68 -34.81
CA SER A 91 26.40 -12.57 -35.84
C SER A 91 25.03 -12.98 -35.31
N ASN A 92 24.05 -12.07 -35.42
CA ASN A 92 22.67 -12.24 -34.98
C ASN A 92 22.48 -12.46 -33.47
N TRP A 93 23.47 -12.12 -32.66
CA TRP A 93 23.36 -12.25 -31.21
C TRP A 93 23.72 -10.94 -30.52
N ASP A 94 22.68 -10.25 -30.06
CA ASP A 94 22.80 -9.02 -29.29
C ASP A 94 23.36 -9.31 -27.89
N ILE A 95 24.68 -9.31 -27.79
CA ILE A 95 25.42 -9.66 -26.57
C ILE A 95 26.54 -8.67 -26.24
N ALA A 96 26.99 -7.81 -27.15
CA ALA A 96 27.95 -6.77 -26.79
C ALA A 96 27.27 -5.69 -25.92
N ARG A 97 27.99 -5.12 -24.95
CA ARG A 97 27.41 -4.21 -23.95
C ARG A 97 28.18 -2.91 -23.77
N ALA A 98 29.50 -2.96 -23.68
CA ALA A 98 30.32 -1.78 -23.46
C ALA A 98 31.66 -1.83 -24.20
N ILE A 99 32.22 -0.66 -24.49
CA ILE A 99 33.56 -0.50 -25.07
C ILE A 99 34.39 0.48 -24.24
N VAL A 100 35.69 0.21 -24.11
CA VAL A 100 36.64 1.13 -23.49
C VAL A 100 37.87 1.23 -24.37
N VAL A 101 38.19 2.45 -24.83
CA VAL A 101 39.42 2.76 -25.58
C VAL A 101 40.48 3.23 -24.60
N THR A 102 41.61 2.53 -24.53
CA THR A 102 42.65 2.78 -23.52
C THR A 102 43.92 3.43 -24.10
N SER A 103 44.18 3.25 -25.40
CA SER A 103 45.34 3.88 -26.04
C SER A 103 45.11 5.35 -26.35
N LYS A 104 46.19 6.12 -26.26
CA LYS A 104 46.22 7.55 -26.60
C LYS A 104 47.22 7.83 -27.71
N GLY A 105 46.86 8.74 -28.60
CA GLY A 105 47.75 9.28 -29.63
C GLY A 105 48.76 10.27 -29.06
N SER A 106 49.63 10.78 -29.92
CA SER A 106 50.59 11.85 -29.58
C SER A 106 49.92 13.17 -29.18
N ASP A 107 48.65 13.34 -29.54
CA ASP A 107 47.77 14.44 -29.15
C ASP A 107 47.13 14.25 -27.75
N GLY A 108 47.43 13.14 -27.07
CA GLY A 108 46.88 12.79 -25.76
C GLY A 108 45.42 12.32 -25.81
N GLN A 109 44.83 12.22 -27.00
CA GLN A 109 43.43 11.82 -27.19
C GLN A 109 43.35 10.31 -27.44
N PRO A 110 42.21 9.66 -27.12
CA PRO A 110 41.96 8.29 -27.52
C PRO A 110 42.18 8.11 -29.04
N ASP A 111 42.93 7.08 -29.42
CA ASP A 111 43.28 6.82 -30.82
C ASP A 111 42.71 5.50 -31.36
N GLY A 112 41.95 4.75 -30.56
CA GLY A 112 41.25 3.53 -30.97
C GLY A 112 42.15 2.31 -31.19
N ARG A 113 43.47 2.45 -31.05
CA ARG A 113 44.42 1.37 -31.34
C ARG A 113 44.35 0.23 -30.36
N GLN A 114 43.98 0.46 -29.11
CA GLN A 114 43.85 -0.54 -28.04
C GLN A 114 42.62 -0.29 -27.19
N GLY A 115 42.04 -1.37 -26.68
CA GLY A 115 40.92 -1.30 -25.75
C GLY A 115 40.30 -2.66 -25.46
N TYR A 116 39.11 -2.60 -24.86
CA TYR A 116 38.35 -3.77 -24.41
C TYR A 116 36.88 -3.64 -24.78
N LEU A 117 36.27 -4.76 -25.16
CA LEU A 117 34.83 -4.91 -25.39
C LEU A 117 34.26 -5.87 -24.34
N LEU A 118 33.19 -5.46 -23.67
CA LEU A 118 32.43 -6.28 -22.72
C LEU A 118 31.24 -6.94 -23.43
N ASP A 119 31.08 -8.24 -23.23
CA ASP A 119 29.85 -8.97 -23.55
C ASP A 119 28.90 -9.11 -22.35
N GLY A 120 27.66 -9.48 -22.61
CA GLY A 120 26.61 -9.61 -21.59
C GLY A 120 26.85 -10.72 -20.59
N TYR A 121 27.75 -11.66 -20.86
CA TYR A 121 28.12 -12.75 -19.96
C TYR A 121 29.27 -12.40 -19.01
N GLY A 122 29.84 -11.20 -19.15
CA GLY A 122 31.00 -10.75 -18.37
C GLY A 122 32.31 -11.14 -19.02
N GLY A 123 32.30 -11.49 -20.32
CA GLY A 123 33.50 -11.73 -21.09
C GLY A 123 34.11 -10.42 -21.55
N LEU A 124 35.40 -10.21 -21.23
CA LEU A 124 36.18 -9.06 -21.66
C LEU A 124 37.10 -9.43 -22.82
N HIS A 125 36.94 -8.77 -23.97
CA HIS A 125 37.64 -9.07 -25.21
C HIS A 125 38.57 -7.91 -25.58
N GLN A 126 39.88 -8.09 -25.41
CA GLN A 126 40.85 -7.04 -25.75
C GLN A 126 41.19 -6.99 -27.25
N TRP A 127 41.55 -5.81 -27.76
CA TRP A 127 42.12 -5.65 -29.11
C TRP A 127 43.43 -4.86 -29.12
N GLY A 128 44.14 -4.90 -30.24
CA GLY A 128 45.20 -3.93 -30.52
C GLY A 128 46.49 -4.10 -29.72
N GLY A 129 46.62 -5.18 -28.97
CA GLY A 129 47.73 -5.39 -28.03
C GLY A 129 47.48 -4.78 -26.65
N ALA A 130 46.24 -4.44 -26.31
CA ALA A 130 45.87 -4.18 -24.92
C ALA A 130 46.27 -5.37 -24.01
N PRO A 131 46.75 -5.11 -22.78
CA PRO A 131 47.12 -6.17 -21.83
C PRO A 131 46.02 -7.21 -21.60
N VAL A 132 46.42 -8.45 -21.33
CA VAL A 132 45.49 -9.47 -20.85
C VAL A 132 45.20 -9.17 -19.38
N LEU A 133 43.96 -8.81 -19.06
CA LEU A 133 43.53 -8.67 -17.66
C LEU A 133 43.11 -10.04 -17.10
N THR A 134 42.87 -10.17 -15.80
CA THR A 134 42.35 -11.42 -15.21
C THR A 134 41.41 -11.11 -14.04
N GLY A 135 40.61 -12.10 -13.64
CA GLY A 135 39.75 -12.02 -12.45
C GLY A 135 38.40 -11.34 -12.64
N TRP A 136 38.00 -11.04 -13.88
CA TRP A 136 36.66 -10.52 -14.17
C TRP A 136 35.57 -11.61 -14.00
N PRO A 137 34.34 -11.23 -13.64
CA PRO A 137 33.27 -12.15 -13.33
C PRO A 137 32.52 -12.67 -14.57
N TYR A 138 32.90 -13.86 -15.07
CA TYR A 138 32.13 -14.55 -16.12
C TYR A 138 31.01 -15.42 -15.53
N THR A 139 29.75 -15.13 -15.87
CA THR A 139 28.58 -15.84 -15.31
C THR A 139 27.82 -16.70 -16.32
N GLY A 140 28.20 -16.68 -17.59
CA GLY A 140 27.50 -17.41 -18.67
C GLY A 140 26.04 -17.00 -18.87
N THR A 141 25.65 -15.82 -18.35
CA THR A 141 24.27 -15.32 -18.35
C THR A 141 24.27 -13.84 -18.71
N ASP A 142 23.32 -13.40 -19.54
CA ASP A 142 23.25 -12.01 -20.03
C ASP A 142 22.77 -11.04 -18.93
N ILE A 143 23.71 -10.64 -18.09
CA ILE A 143 23.47 -9.75 -16.95
C ILE A 143 24.44 -8.57 -16.88
N TRP A 144 25.61 -8.65 -17.52
CA TRP A 144 26.63 -7.60 -17.46
C TRP A 144 26.29 -6.45 -18.41
N ARG A 145 26.61 -5.21 -18.02
CA ARG A 145 26.14 -4.01 -18.72
C ARG A 145 27.23 -2.97 -18.92
N GLY A 146 28.00 -2.64 -17.89
CA GLY A 146 29.09 -1.65 -17.99
C GLY A 146 30.45 -2.21 -17.63
N VAL A 147 31.51 -1.70 -18.26
CA VAL A 147 32.91 -1.92 -17.84
C VAL A 147 33.67 -0.61 -17.80
N ALA A 148 34.57 -0.46 -16.83
CA ALA A 148 35.57 0.61 -16.80
C ALA A 148 36.94 0.02 -16.47
N ILE A 149 38.01 0.57 -17.05
CA ILE A 149 39.36 0.03 -16.94
C ILE A 149 40.21 0.89 -15.99
N HIS A 150 40.85 0.23 -15.03
CA HIS A 150 41.87 0.82 -14.17
C HIS A 150 43.23 0.72 -14.85
N SER A 151 44.09 1.71 -14.61
CA SER A 151 45.45 1.72 -15.13
C SER A 151 46.42 2.02 -14.00
N ASP A 152 47.61 1.44 -14.11
CA ASP A 152 48.70 1.67 -13.17
C ASP A 152 49.23 3.11 -13.24
N ALA A 153 50.23 3.42 -12.42
CA ALA A 153 50.85 4.75 -12.39
C ALA A 153 51.51 5.17 -13.73
N ASN A 154 51.77 4.22 -14.64
CA ASN A 154 52.33 4.46 -15.96
C ASN A 154 51.24 4.58 -17.05
N GLY A 155 49.96 4.44 -16.68
CA GLY A 155 48.84 4.47 -17.62
C GLY A 155 48.63 3.15 -18.36
N VAL A 156 49.18 2.03 -17.87
CA VAL A 156 48.99 0.69 -18.44
C VAL A 156 47.79 0.03 -17.78
N PRO A 157 46.82 -0.52 -18.54
CA PRO A 157 45.72 -1.29 -17.98
C PRO A 157 46.18 -2.46 -17.11
N ASP A 158 45.69 -2.53 -15.87
CA ASP A 158 46.06 -3.57 -14.88
C ASP A 158 44.85 -4.15 -14.12
N GLY A 159 43.63 -3.68 -14.42
CA GLY A 159 42.39 -4.17 -13.82
C GLY A 159 41.18 -3.35 -14.27
N GLY A 160 40.07 -3.47 -13.56
CA GLY A 160 38.89 -2.66 -13.82
C GLY A 160 37.69 -3.04 -12.98
N TRP A 161 36.52 -2.60 -13.45
CA TRP A 161 35.23 -2.85 -12.84
C TRP A 161 34.22 -3.27 -13.88
N GLU A 162 33.43 -4.30 -13.56
CA GLU A 162 32.24 -4.65 -14.32
C GLU A 162 30.99 -4.40 -13.48
N MET A 163 29.94 -3.91 -14.13
CA MET A 163 28.65 -3.64 -13.51
C MET A 163 27.57 -4.51 -14.17
N ASP A 164 26.81 -5.24 -13.34
CA ASP A 164 25.64 -5.95 -13.82
C ASP A 164 24.41 -5.04 -13.94
N ARG A 165 23.36 -5.53 -14.62
CA ARG A 165 22.12 -4.81 -14.88
C ARG A 165 21.41 -4.35 -13.61
N ARG A 166 21.74 -4.93 -12.44
CA ARG A 166 21.19 -4.58 -11.13
C ARG A 166 22.07 -3.60 -10.35
N GLY A 167 23.17 -3.12 -10.92
CA GLY A 167 24.05 -2.14 -10.28
C GLY A 167 25.03 -2.73 -9.28
N ARG A 168 25.22 -4.05 -9.26
CA ARG A 168 26.35 -4.65 -8.54
C ARG A 168 27.60 -4.41 -9.36
N VAL A 169 28.59 -3.77 -8.75
CA VAL A 169 29.90 -3.49 -9.35
C VAL A 169 30.94 -4.42 -8.74
N VAL A 170 31.68 -5.12 -9.58
CA VAL A 170 32.74 -6.07 -9.20
C VAL A 170 34.06 -5.56 -9.73
N ALA A 171 35.03 -5.36 -8.83
CA ALA A 171 36.41 -5.03 -9.19
C ALA A 171 37.18 -6.29 -9.60
N PHE A 172 38.10 -6.15 -10.55
CA PHE A 172 39.00 -7.22 -11.00
C PHE A 172 40.42 -6.67 -11.27
N GLY A 173 41.40 -7.58 -11.37
CA GLY A 173 42.81 -7.21 -11.47
C GLY A 173 43.30 -6.40 -10.27
N ALA A 174 44.05 -5.33 -10.52
CA ALA A 174 44.57 -4.44 -9.49
C ALA A 174 43.59 -3.31 -9.06
N ALA A 175 42.38 -3.28 -9.63
CA ALA A 175 41.43 -2.21 -9.34
C ALA A 175 40.88 -2.30 -7.89
N PRO A 176 40.82 -1.17 -7.16
CA PRO A 176 40.21 -1.15 -5.82
C PRO A 176 38.69 -1.29 -5.89
N ALA A 177 38.04 -1.79 -4.84
CA ALA A 177 36.57 -1.86 -4.80
C ALA A 177 35.92 -0.46 -4.82
N LEU A 178 34.80 -0.32 -5.55
CA LEU A 178 33.99 0.91 -5.58
C LEU A 178 32.76 0.80 -4.69
N THR A 179 32.40 1.92 -4.03
CA THR A 179 31.13 2.07 -3.32
C THR A 179 30.23 3.01 -4.09
N THR A 180 29.15 2.49 -4.67
CA THR A 180 28.30 3.25 -5.62
C THR A 180 26.90 3.60 -5.09
N GLY A 181 26.37 2.85 -4.12
CA GLY A 181 25.03 3.11 -3.55
C GLY A 181 23.86 2.94 -4.53
N LEU A 182 24.04 2.19 -5.62
CA LEU A 182 23.04 2.01 -6.66
C LEU A 182 21.83 1.18 -6.20
N PRO A 183 20.61 1.44 -6.72
CA PRO A 183 19.47 0.56 -6.48
C PRO A 183 19.70 -0.82 -7.11
N SER A 184 19.31 -1.88 -6.40
CA SER A 184 19.26 -3.24 -6.93
C SER A 184 18.04 -3.42 -7.84
N ALA A 185 18.11 -2.92 -9.06
CA ALA A 185 17.04 -2.98 -10.05
C ALA A 185 17.62 -3.20 -11.45
N PRO A 186 17.01 -4.01 -12.33
CA PRO A 186 17.54 -4.39 -13.65
C PRO A 186 17.43 -3.25 -14.69
N ILE A 187 17.93 -2.08 -14.33
CA ILE A 187 17.79 -0.81 -15.06
C ILE A 187 19.14 -0.22 -15.46
N GLN A 188 20.25 -0.77 -14.97
CA GLN A 188 21.57 -0.21 -15.23
C GLN A 188 22.05 -0.56 -16.64
N GLN A 189 22.68 0.39 -17.32
CA GLN A 189 23.13 0.24 -18.71
C GLN A 189 24.63 0.43 -18.87
N GLN A 190 25.21 1.50 -18.30
CA GLN A 190 26.64 1.81 -18.50
C GLN A 190 27.31 2.29 -17.21
N LEU A 191 28.60 1.96 -17.07
CA LEU A 191 29.44 2.38 -15.95
C LEU A 191 30.60 3.23 -16.50
N HIS A 192 30.77 4.42 -15.94
CA HIS A 192 31.85 5.34 -16.28
C HIS A 192 32.61 5.72 -15.01
N VAL A 193 33.91 5.41 -14.97
CA VAL A 193 34.78 5.69 -13.80
C VAL A 193 35.84 6.73 -14.17
N VAL A 194 36.04 7.71 -13.29
CA VAL A 194 37.06 8.76 -13.41
C VAL A 194 37.80 8.85 -12.08
N GLY A 195 38.99 8.23 -12.01
CA GLY A 195 39.73 8.09 -10.74
C GLY A 195 38.96 7.22 -9.74
N ALA A 196 38.69 7.75 -8.54
CA ALA A 196 37.90 7.07 -7.50
C ALA A 196 36.40 7.42 -7.52
N ALA A 197 35.97 8.27 -8.45
CA ALA A 197 34.59 8.71 -8.62
C ALA A 197 34.04 8.24 -9.98
N GLY A 198 32.78 8.49 -10.24
CA GLY A 198 32.19 8.14 -11.52
C GLY A 198 30.69 8.32 -11.55
N TYR A 199 30.09 7.75 -12.60
CA TYR A 199 28.66 7.76 -12.78
C TYR A 199 28.19 6.51 -13.52
N VAL A 200 26.90 6.23 -13.36
CA VAL A 200 26.20 5.15 -14.01
C VAL A 200 25.05 5.72 -14.82
N VAL A 201 24.86 5.17 -16.02
CA VAL A 201 23.73 5.47 -16.88
C VAL A 201 22.70 4.37 -16.69
N ALA A 202 21.53 4.74 -16.19
CA ALA A 202 20.36 3.86 -16.11
C ALA A 202 19.43 4.06 -17.31
N LYS A 203 18.46 3.17 -17.46
CA LYS A 203 17.31 3.34 -18.37
C LYS A 203 16.66 4.72 -18.19
N TRP A 204 15.98 5.18 -19.25
CA TRP A 204 15.37 6.52 -19.33
C TRP A 204 16.38 7.68 -19.23
N GLY A 205 17.67 7.39 -19.42
CA GLY A 205 18.74 8.39 -19.44
C GLY A 205 19.09 8.96 -18.07
N ILE A 206 18.69 8.32 -16.97
CA ILE A 206 18.98 8.83 -15.62
C ILE A 206 20.45 8.55 -15.28
N VAL A 207 21.18 9.60 -14.90
CA VAL A 207 22.59 9.50 -14.47
C VAL A 207 22.71 9.52 -12.95
N GLN A 208 23.36 8.50 -12.41
CA GLN A 208 23.63 8.35 -10.97
C GLN A 208 25.12 8.52 -10.71
N THR A 209 25.51 9.56 -9.97
CA THR A 209 26.91 9.83 -9.64
C THR A 209 27.33 9.15 -8.33
N PHE A 210 28.60 8.77 -8.23
CA PHE A 210 29.22 8.28 -6.99
C PHE A 210 30.61 8.90 -6.82
N GLY A 211 31.08 8.98 -5.57
CA GLY A 211 32.27 9.76 -5.23
C GLY A 211 32.04 11.27 -5.37
N SER A 212 33.11 12.04 -5.55
CA SER A 212 33.07 13.50 -5.71
C SER A 212 33.73 13.95 -7.02
N GLY A 213 33.36 15.14 -7.50
CA GLY A 213 33.98 15.75 -8.69
C GLY A 213 33.27 15.51 -10.02
N ILE A 214 32.15 14.78 -10.03
CA ILE A 214 31.28 14.64 -11.21
C ILE A 214 30.11 15.64 -11.11
N ALA A 215 30.21 16.71 -11.89
CA ALA A 215 29.24 17.78 -12.01
C ALA A 215 29.10 18.18 -13.51
N PRO A 216 28.18 17.58 -14.26
CA PRO A 216 28.07 17.82 -15.70
C PRO A 216 27.42 19.17 -16.04
N TYR A 217 27.68 19.67 -17.25
CA TYR A 217 26.90 20.77 -17.84
C TYR A 217 25.73 20.18 -18.63
N TRP A 218 24.49 20.45 -18.22
CA TRP A 218 23.31 19.80 -18.78
C TRP A 218 22.54 20.63 -19.80
N ASN A 219 23.00 21.85 -20.10
CA ASN A 219 22.29 22.74 -21.02
C ASN A 219 22.07 22.07 -22.39
N GLY A 220 20.83 22.00 -22.87
CA GLY A 220 20.50 21.32 -24.13
C GLY A 220 20.45 19.79 -24.06
N TYR A 221 20.51 19.18 -22.86
CA TYR A 221 20.24 17.74 -22.71
C TYR A 221 18.85 17.41 -23.24
N THR A 222 18.78 16.39 -24.10
CA THR A 222 17.52 15.88 -24.65
C THR A 222 16.97 14.83 -23.70
N ASP A 223 15.70 14.96 -23.34
CA ASP A 223 14.98 13.97 -22.55
C ASP A 223 13.91 13.28 -23.41
N TRP A 224 13.83 11.95 -23.29
CA TRP A 224 12.89 11.11 -24.02
C TRP A 224 11.70 10.63 -23.16
N GLY A 225 11.55 11.20 -21.96
CA GLY A 225 10.46 10.88 -21.05
C GLY A 225 10.48 9.42 -20.61
N GLY A 226 9.31 8.79 -20.56
CA GLY A 226 9.17 7.39 -20.14
C GLY A 226 9.66 6.35 -21.16
N SER A 227 10.31 6.75 -22.24
CA SER A 227 10.77 5.85 -23.31
C SER A 227 12.14 5.24 -22.99
N ASP A 228 12.25 3.90 -23.01
CA ASP A 228 13.51 3.17 -22.81
C ASP A 228 14.37 3.14 -24.09
N VAL A 229 14.87 4.31 -24.49
CA VAL A 229 15.64 4.49 -25.75
C VAL A 229 17.08 4.92 -25.52
N VAL A 230 17.44 5.50 -24.37
CA VAL A 230 18.83 5.85 -24.07
C VAL A 230 19.62 4.56 -23.82
N ARG A 231 20.86 4.49 -24.32
CA ARG A 231 21.77 3.35 -24.17
C ARG A 231 23.09 3.71 -23.51
N ASP A 232 23.55 4.94 -23.71
CA ASP A 232 24.76 5.46 -23.06
C ASP A 232 24.71 7.00 -22.99
N ILE A 233 25.43 7.57 -22.04
CA ILE A 233 25.70 9.00 -21.91
C ILE A 233 27.18 9.13 -21.56
N VAL A 234 27.96 9.78 -22.42
CA VAL A 234 29.36 10.07 -22.14
C VAL A 234 29.54 11.53 -21.82
N LEU A 235 30.09 11.80 -20.64
CA LEU A 235 30.41 13.14 -20.16
C LEU A 235 31.84 13.53 -20.52
N VAL A 236 32.01 14.75 -21.03
CA VAL A 236 33.31 15.35 -21.38
C VAL A 236 33.61 16.47 -20.39
N ASN A 237 34.76 16.37 -19.71
CA ASN A 237 35.20 17.29 -18.65
C ASN A 237 34.08 17.62 -17.64
N PRO A 238 33.58 16.63 -16.87
CA PRO A 238 32.42 16.78 -16.00
C PRO A 238 32.74 17.51 -14.68
N ALA A 239 33.50 18.61 -14.72
CA ALA A 239 33.86 19.41 -13.56
C ALA A 239 33.24 20.81 -13.67
N ASN A 240 31.94 20.91 -13.40
CA ASN A 240 31.25 22.20 -13.32
C ASN A 240 31.35 22.77 -11.90
N PRO A 241 31.92 23.98 -11.70
CA PRO A 241 32.02 24.62 -10.38
C PRO A 241 30.65 24.89 -9.75
N VAL A 242 29.56 24.90 -10.54
CA VAL A 242 28.19 25.01 -10.07
C VAL A 242 27.42 23.77 -10.52
N ALA A 243 27.32 22.77 -9.64
CA ALA A 243 26.61 21.53 -9.95
C ALA A 243 25.17 21.82 -10.41
N GLN A 244 24.81 21.31 -11.59
CA GLN A 244 23.47 21.37 -12.14
C GLN A 244 22.79 20.02 -11.97
N ALA A 245 21.53 20.03 -11.51
CA ALA A 245 20.70 18.84 -11.58
C ALA A 245 20.46 18.46 -13.04
N GLN A 246 20.43 17.15 -13.32
CA GLN A 246 20.05 16.66 -14.63
C GLN A 246 18.60 17.06 -14.93
N PRO A 247 18.30 17.66 -16.10
CA PRO A 247 16.95 18.09 -16.47
C PRO A 247 16.11 16.92 -16.98
N VAL A 248 15.87 15.93 -16.11
CA VAL A 248 14.97 14.78 -16.39
C VAL A 248 13.51 15.18 -16.20
N SER A 249 12.62 14.77 -17.12
CA SER A 249 11.18 15.00 -16.95
C SER A 249 10.57 14.14 -15.84
N GLN A 250 9.35 14.51 -15.46
CA GLN A 250 8.51 13.71 -14.58
C GLN A 250 8.23 12.31 -15.16
N ALA A 251 8.09 12.17 -16.47
CA ALA A 251 7.81 10.88 -17.11
C ALA A 251 8.99 9.92 -17.00
N ALA A 252 10.22 10.39 -17.26
CA ALA A 252 11.44 9.61 -17.08
C ALA A 252 11.63 9.23 -15.60
N THR A 253 11.43 10.19 -14.69
CA THR A 253 11.52 9.97 -13.24
C THR A 253 10.53 8.91 -12.77
N ALA A 254 9.27 8.97 -13.22
CA ALA A 254 8.24 8.00 -12.84
C ALA A 254 8.54 6.59 -13.36
N ALA A 255 9.06 6.45 -14.59
CA ALA A 255 9.42 5.16 -15.15
C ALA A 255 10.62 4.53 -14.43
N TYR A 256 11.64 5.35 -14.13
CA TYR A 256 12.77 4.92 -13.30
C TYR A 256 12.33 4.53 -11.89
N ASP A 257 11.53 5.36 -11.22
CA ASP A 257 11.06 5.07 -9.87
C ASP A 257 10.20 3.81 -9.84
N ALA A 258 9.33 3.57 -10.83
CA ALA A 258 8.55 2.33 -10.93
C ALA A 258 9.44 1.09 -11.14
N ALA A 259 10.55 1.22 -11.87
CA ALA A 259 11.44 0.10 -12.13
C ALA A 259 12.45 -0.15 -10.99
N VAL A 260 12.87 0.90 -10.29
CA VAL A 260 13.63 0.80 -9.03
C VAL A 260 12.76 0.23 -7.93
N ASN A 261 11.51 0.67 -7.87
CA ASN A 261 10.55 0.27 -6.85
C ASN A 261 9.59 -0.76 -7.44
N ALA A 262 9.96 -2.04 -7.41
CA ALA A 262 8.96 -3.11 -7.28
C ALA A 262 8.35 -3.05 -5.86
N GLY A 263 7.85 -1.87 -5.49
CA GLY A 263 7.33 -1.52 -4.17
C GLY A 263 5.82 -1.33 -4.19
N GLY A 264 5.23 -0.90 -3.07
CA GLY A 264 3.78 -0.75 -2.95
C GLY A 264 3.17 -1.91 -2.19
N GLY A 265 2.16 -2.57 -2.76
CA GLY A 265 1.49 -3.66 -2.08
C GLY A 265 0.18 -4.08 -2.71
N VAL A 266 -0.68 -4.69 -1.89
CA VAL A 266 -2.05 -5.06 -2.22
C VAL A 266 -3.03 -4.52 -1.21
N VAL A 267 -4.20 -4.12 -1.68
CA VAL A 267 -5.38 -3.83 -0.85
C VAL A 267 -6.35 -5.00 -0.92
N LEU A 268 -6.93 -5.38 0.21
CA LEU A 268 -8.03 -6.34 0.31
C LEU A 268 -9.35 -5.61 0.58
N ASP A 269 -10.33 -5.84 -0.28
CA ASP A 269 -11.72 -5.43 -0.05
C ASP A 269 -12.53 -6.53 0.67
N GLY A 270 -13.69 -6.16 1.24
CA GLY A 270 -14.53 -7.05 2.03
C GLY A 270 -15.16 -8.19 1.25
N TRP A 271 -15.23 -8.09 -0.07
CA TRP A 271 -15.69 -9.18 -0.95
C TRP A 271 -14.55 -10.12 -1.33
N GLY A 272 -13.32 -9.88 -0.87
CA GLY A 272 -12.14 -10.70 -1.16
C GLY A 272 -11.32 -10.22 -2.35
N GLY A 273 -11.72 -9.12 -3.00
CA GLY A 273 -10.96 -8.55 -4.11
C GLY A 273 -9.58 -8.07 -3.66
N VAL A 274 -8.54 -8.47 -4.40
CA VAL A 274 -7.14 -8.10 -4.16
C VAL A 274 -6.67 -7.13 -5.24
N HIS A 275 -6.31 -5.91 -4.83
CA HIS A 275 -5.98 -4.79 -5.73
C HIS A 275 -4.52 -4.38 -5.56
N VAL A 276 -3.70 -4.59 -6.59
CA VAL A 276 -2.26 -4.29 -6.56
C VAL A 276 -2.01 -2.80 -6.80
N PHE A 277 -1.07 -2.21 -6.06
CA PHE A 277 -0.62 -0.83 -6.25
C PHE A 277 0.89 -0.67 -6.12
N GLY A 278 1.38 0.51 -6.48
CA GLY A 278 2.77 0.95 -6.32
C GLY A 278 3.77 0.33 -7.29
N GLY A 279 3.30 -0.35 -8.33
CA GLY A 279 4.17 -1.08 -9.25
C GLY A 279 4.59 -2.46 -8.73
N ALA A 280 4.12 -2.88 -7.54
CA ALA A 280 4.31 -4.21 -7.02
C ALA A 280 3.89 -5.27 -8.06
N GLN A 281 4.71 -6.29 -8.24
CA GLN A 281 4.41 -7.41 -9.13
C GLN A 281 3.91 -8.57 -8.28
N VAL A 282 2.62 -8.54 -7.93
CA VAL A 282 2.00 -9.60 -7.13
C VAL A 282 1.14 -10.49 -8.03
N ASN A 283 1.45 -11.79 -8.05
CA ASN A 283 0.63 -12.79 -8.72
C ASN A 283 -0.66 -13.02 -7.93
N ILE A 284 -1.73 -12.36 -8.35
CA ILE A 284 -3.06 -12.48 -7.78
C ILE A 284 -3.92 -13.56 -8.46
N SER A 285 -3.35 -14.46 -9.26
CA SER A 285 -4.16 -15.51 -9.90
C SER A 285 -4.87 -16.39 -8.86
N GLY A 286 -6.18 -16.62 -9.04
CA GLY A 286 -6.96 -17.48 -8.15
C GLY A 286 -7.28 -16.91 -6.77
N TYR A 287 -7.22 -15.58 -6.57
CA TYR A 287 -7.72 -14.98 -5.32
C TYR A 287 -9.21 -15.31 -5.11
N PRO A 288 -9.65 -15.58 -3.87
CA PRO A 288 -11.05 -15.88 -3.60
C PRO A 288 -11.91 -14.62 -3.64
N PHE A 289 -13.14 -14.75 -4.14
CA PHE A 289 -14.08 -13.65 -4.23
C PHE A 289 -15.48 -14.11 -3.82
N TRP A 290 -16.11 -13.34 -2.93
CA TRP A 290 -17.45 -13.55 -2.39
C TRP A 290 -18.33 -12.37 -2.80
N PRO A 291 -19.01 -12.47 -3.97
CA PRO A 291 -19.77 -11.36 -4.52
C PRO A 291 -20.84 -10.88 -3.53
N ASN A 292 -20.85 -9.57 -3.24
CA ASN A 292 -21.80 -8.92 -2.34
C ASN A 292 -21.79 -9.43 -0.90
N TRP A 293 -20.74 -10.14 -0.47
CA TRP A 293 -20.63 -10.63 0.89
C TRP A 293 -19.35 -10.12 1.53
N ASP A 294 -19.53 -9.16 2.43
CA ASP A 294 -18.46 -8.58 3.22
C ASP A 294 -17.97 -9.55 4.29
N ILE A 295 -17.05 -10.43 3.91
CA ILE A 295 -16.54 -11.54 4.73
C ILE A 295 -15.01 -11.65 4.72
N ALA A 296 -14.29 -11.02 3.80
CA ALA A 296 -12.82 -11.02 3.85
C ALA A 296 -12.32 -10.16 5.02
N ARG A 297 -11.24 -10.55 5.68
CA ARG A 297 -10.76 -9.89 6.91
C ARG A 297 -9.28 -9.52 6.88
N ALA A 298 -8.41 -10.39 6.37
CA ALA A 298 -6.97 -10.13 6.33
C ALA A 298 -6.31 -10.66 5.05
N VAL A 299 -5.20 -10.05 4.63
CA VAL A 299 -4.36 -10.48 3.52
C VAL A 299 -2.89 -10.54 3.93
N ALA A 300 -2.20 -11.60 3.54
CA ALA A 300 -0.75 -11.70 3.65
C ALA A 300 -0.17 -12.03 2.28
N VAL A 301 0.88 -11.33 1.86
CA VAL A 301 1.56 -11.57 0.58
C VAL A 301 2.98 -12.06 0.81
N ARG A 302 3.45 -12.93 -0.07
CA ARG A 302 4.86 -13.32 -0.08
C ARG A 302 5.71 -12.12 -0.54
N PRO A 303 6.81 -11.80 0.16
CA PRO A 303 7.70 -10.69 -0.22
C PRO A 303 8.25 -10.74 -1.65
N ASP A 304 8.36 -11.93 -2.24
CA ASP A 304 8.75 -12.14 -3.64
C ASP A 304 7.64 -11.82 -4.67
N GLY A 305 6.42 -11.50 -4.22
CA GLY A 305 5.27 -11.22 -5.07
C GLY A 305 4.66 -12.47 -5.74
N SER A 306 5.12 -13.68 -5.41
CA SER A 306 4.66 -14.90 -6.10
C SER A 306 3.22 -15.33 -5.77
N GLY A 307 2.62 -14.78 -4.72
CA GLY A 307 1.25 -15.06 -4.28
C GLY A 307 1.02 -14.64 -2.84
N GLY A 308 -0.08 -15.11 -2.24
CA GLY A 308 -0.41 -14.82 -0.85
C GLY A 308 -1.60 -15.63 -0.33
N TRP A 309 -2.15 -15.16 0.79
CA TRP A 309 -3.33 -15.72 1.42
C TRP A 309 -4.32 -14.62 1.79
N THR A 310 -5.60 -14.96 1.76
CA THR A 310 -6.67 -14.15 2.34
C THR A 310 -7.40 -14.94 3.43
N LEU A 311 -7.78 -14.26 4.50
CA LEU A 311 -8.61 -14.78 5.60
C LEU A 311 -10.06 -14.33 5.42
N ASP A 312 -11.00 -15.27 5.54
CA ASP A 312 -12.42 -14.95 5.69
C ASP A 312 -12.84 -14.87 7.18
N GLY A 313 -13.97 -14.22 7.46
CA GLY A 313 -14.48 -13.98 8.81
C GLY A 313 -14.89 -15.23 9.57
N PHE A 314 -15.07 -16.37 8.90
CA PHE A 314 -15.32 -17.65 9.57
C PHE A 314 -14.03 -18.37 9.95
N GLY A 315 -12.86 -17.85 9.55
CA GLY A 315 -11.55 -18.42 9.84
C GLY A 315 -10.96 -19.21 8.68
N GLY A 316 -11.59 -19.25 7.51
CA GLY A 316 -11.03 -19.91 6.33
C GLY A 316 -9.83 -19.13 5.77
N ILE A 317 -8.72 -19.84 5.51
CA ILE A 317 -7.51 -19.28 4.89
C ILE A 317 -7.41 -19.80 3.46
N HIS A 318 -7.34 -18.89 2.49
CA HIS A 318 -7.40 -19.19 1.06
C HIS A 318 -6.12 -18.71 0.39
N ALA A 319 -5.35 -19.64 -0.18
CA ALA A 319 -4.13 -19.32 -0.91
C ALA A 319 -4.44 -18.84 -2.34
N PHE A 320 -3.62 -17.93 -2.86
CA PHE A 320 -3.66 -17.47 -4.24
C PHE A 320 -2.25 -17.34 -4.83
N GLY A 321 -2.16 -17.29 -6.15
CA GLY A 321 -0.90 -17.30 -6.88
C GLY A 321 -0.14 -18.61 -6.66
N ALA A 322 1.15 -18.52 -6.39
CA ALA A 322 2.03 -19.65 -6.08
C ALA A 322 2.19 -19.90 -4.57
N ALA A 323 1.38 -19.23 -3.73
CA ALA A 323 1.42 -19.48 -2.30
C ALA A 323 0.95 -20.91 -1.97
N PRO A 324 1.68 -21.66 -1.12
CA PRO A 324 1.24 -22.97 -0.66
C PRO A 324 -0.09 -22.90 0.09
N ALA A 325 -0.90 -23.96 0.04
CA ALA A 325 -2.11 -24.04 0.86
C ALA A 325 -1.76 -24.02 2.37
N ALA A 326 -2.44 -23.15 3.12
CA ALA A 326 -2.36 -23.11 4.57
C ALA A 326 -3.59 -23.81 5.18
N ARG A 327 -3.41 -24.45 6.34
CA ARG A 327 -4.53 -25.03 7.09
C ARG A 327 -4.98 -24.04 8.16
N SER A 328 -6.28 -23.75 8.18
CA SER A 328 -6.85 -22.95 9.24
C SER A 328 -6.82 -23.70 10.59
N PRO A 329 -6.41 -23.05 11.70
CA PRO A 329 -6.46 -23.63 13.04
C PRO A 329 -7.88 -23.76 13.59
N ALA A 330 -8.80 -22.91 13.15
CA ALA A 330 -10.14 -22.79 13.70
C ALA A 330 -11.11 -22.28 12.64
N TYR A 331 -12.30 -22.87 12.59
CA TYR A 331 -13.37 -22.47 11.70
C TYR A 331 -14.67 -22.36 12.49
N TRP A 332 -15.33 -21.21 12.39
CA TRP A 332 -16.59 -20.91 13.08
C TRP A 332 -17.72 -20.71 12.06
N PRO A 333 -18.46 -21.78 11.74
CA PRO A 333 -19.53 -21.71 10.76
C PRO A 333 -20.56 -20.65 11.14
N ASN A 334 -20.86 -19.75 10.20
CA ASN A 334 -21.85 -18.67 10.37
C ASN A 334 -21.52 -17.65 11.45
N TRP A 335 -20.27 -17.58 11.91
CA TRP A 335 -19.84 -16.61 12.91
C TRP A 335 -18.63 -15.83 12.40
N ASP A 336 -18.90 -14.60 11.94
CA ASP A 336 -17.88 -13.66 11.50
C ASP A 336 -17.09 -13.13 12.70
N ILE A 337 -16.06 -13.87 13.08
CA ILE A 337 -15.23 -13.61 14.27
C ILE A 337 -13.74 -13.66 14.00
N ALA A 338 -13.26 -14.24 12.89
CA ALA A 338 -11.84 -14.16 12.54
C ALA A 338 -11.48 -12.72 12.15
N ARG A 339 -10.28 -12.25 12.52
CA ARG A 339 -9.86 -10.85 12.33
C ARG A 339 -8.51 -10.71 11.64
N ALA A 340 -7.50 -11.45 12.09
CA ALA A 340 -6.15 -11.36 11.54
C ALA A 340 -5.45 -12.73 11.46
N MET A 341 -4.42 -12.83 10.63
CA MET A 341 -3.55 -14.01 10.54
C MET A 341 -2.09 -13.60 10.36
N VAL A 342 -1.18 -14.35 10.96
CA VAL A 342 0.28 -14.14 10.83
C VAL A 342 0.96 -15.46 10.52
N PHE A 343 1.76 -15.49 9.45
CA PHE A 343 2.58 -16.65 9.08
C PHE A 343 3.98 -16.53 9.69
N THR A 344 4.46 -17.59 10.33
CA THR A 344 5.74 -17.56 11.08
C THR A 344 6.80 -18.52 10.54
N SER A 345 6.42 -19.50 9.72
CA SER A 345 7.38 -20.40 9.06
C SER A 345 7.79 -19.90 7.68
N LYS A 346 9.04 -20.20 7.31
CA LYS A 346 9.61 -19.91 6.00
C LYS A 346 10.09 -21.18 5.29
N GLY A 347 9.94 -21.21 3.98
CA GLY A 347 10.46 -22.26 3.11
C GLY A 347 11.96 -22.13 2.84
N GLN A 348 12.50 -23.03 2.01
CA GLN A 348 13.91 -23.00 1.57
C GLN A 348 14.23 -21.76 0.74
N ASP A 349 13.22 -21.14 0.13
CA ASP A 349 13.28 -19.87 -0.60
C ASP A 349 13.27 -18.64 0.32
N GLY A 350 13.19 -18.84 1.64
CA GLY A 350 13.14 -17.78 2.64
C GLY A 350 11.80 -17.04 2.70
N GLN A 351 10.78 -17.53 1.99
CA GLN A 351 9.45 -16.93 1.92
C GLN A 351 8.49 -17.63 2.88
N PRO A 352 7.42 -16.96 3.35
CA PRO A 352 6.36 -17.63 4.08
C PRO A 352 5.85 -18.86 3.31
N ASP A 353 5.75 -20.01 3.98
CA ASP A 353 5.40 -21.29 3.33
C ASP A 353 4.02 -21.82 3.73
N GLY A 354 3.25 -21.05 4.51
CA GLY A 354 1.90 -21.40 4.93
C GLY A 354 1.82 -22.45 6.04
N ARG A 355 2.94 -23.05 6.47
CA ARG A 355 2.91 -24.23 7.34
C ARG A 355 2.63 -23.91 8.79
N GLN A 356 3.08 -22.78 9.31
CA GLN A 356 2.94 -22.36 10.71
C GLN A 356 2.49 -20.91 10.82
N GLY A 357 1.74 -20.62 11.88
CA GLY A 357 1.31 -19.27 12.19
C GLY A 357 0.23 -19.21 13.26
N TYR A 358 -0.41 -18.03 13.35
CA TYR A 358 -1.44 -17.70 14.32
C TYR A 358 -2.63 -17.00 13.67
N LEU A 359 -3.84 -17.30 14.14
CA LEU A 359 -5.08 -16.66 13.74
C LEU A 359 -5.68 -15.96 14.98
N LEU A 360 -6.02 -14.68 14.83
CA LEU A 360 -6.71 -13.89 15.86
C LEU A 360 -8.22 -13.91 15.61
N ASP A 361 -8.99 -14.21 16.65
CA ASP A 361 -10.43 -13.97 16.70
C ASP A 361 -10.78 -12.62 17.35
N GLY A 362 -12.01 -12.14 17.13
CA GLY A 362 -12.46 -10.85 17.63
C GLY A 362 -12.55 -10.73 19.14
N TYR A 363 -12.53 -11.84 19.88
CA TYR A 363 -12.53 -11.87 21.35
C TYR A 363 -11.12 -11.79 21.94
N GLY A 364 -10.09 -11.81 21.10
CA GLY A 364 -8.68 -11.81 21.51
C GLY A 364 -8.12 -13.22 21.64
N GLY A 365 -8.85 -14.24 21.18
CA GLY A 365 -8.33 -15.60 21.14
C GLY A 365 -7.29 -15.76 20.04
N LEU A 366 -6.08 -16.20 20.41
CA LEU A 366 -5.01 -16.52 19.48
C LEU A 366 -4.91 -18.03 19.24
N HIS A 367 -5.10 -18.44 17.99
CA HIS A 367 -5.17 -19.85 17.57
C HIS A 367 -3.96 -20.21 16.70
N GLN A 368 -3.06 -21.02 17.23
CA GLN A 368 -1.85 -21.46 16.52
C GLN A 368 -2.08 -22.67 15.61
N TRP A 369 -1.36 -22.79 14.49
CA TRP A 369 -1.33 -24.00 13.67
C TRP A 369 0.09 -24.45 13.32
N GLY A 370 0.21 -25.65 12.76
CA GLY A 370 1.44 -26.08 12.10
C GLY A 370 2.61 -26.45 13.01
N GLY A 371 2.40 -26.41 14.33
CA GLY A 371 3.48 -26.51 15.31
C GLY A 371 4.12 -25.17 15.68
N ALA A 372 3.47 -24.04 15.36
CA ALA A 372 3.86 -22.75 15.93
C ALA A 372 3.87 -22.82 17.47
N PRO A 373 4.85 -22.19 18.15
CA PRO A 373 4.95 -22.21 19.60
C PRO A 373 3.67 -21.75 20.30
N ALA A 374 3.35 -22.37 21.44
CA ALA A 374 2.29 -21.83 22.30
C ALA A 374 2.76 -20.53 22.95
N LEU A 375 2.07 -19.43 22.65
CA LEU A 375 2.31 -18.15 23.31
C LEU A 375 1.43 -18.08 24.57
N THR A 376 1.59 -17.06 25.42
CA THR A 376 0.74 -16.87 26.60
C THR A 376 0.57 -15.38 26.89
N GLY A 377 -0.43 -15.03 27.69
CA GLY A 377 -0.63 -13.67 28.20
C GLY A 377 -1.30 -12.71 27.22
N TRP A 378 -1.86 -13.21 26.11
CA TRP A 378 -2.71 -12.39 25.24
C TRP A 378 -4.03 -12.04 25.95
N PRO A 379 -4.59 -10.86 25.66
CA PRO A 379 -5.84 -10.42 26.26
C PRO A 379 -7.03 -11.17 25.66
N TYR A 380 -7.93 -11.69 26.51
CA TYR A 380 -9.21 -12.26 26.07
C TYR A 380 -10.34 -11.58 26.82
N THR A 381 -11.22 -10.89 26.08
CA THR A 381 -12.30 -10.09 26.67
C THR A 381 -13.68 -10.73 26.53
N GLY A 382 -13.81 -11.75 25.68
CA GLY A 382 -15.11 -12.35 25.34
C GLY A 382 -16.05 -11.40 24.58
N THR A 383 -15.50 -10.31 24.03
CA THR A 383 -16.21 -9.28 23.27
C THR A 383 -15.49 -9.01 21.96
N ASP A 384 -16.24 -8.81 20.87
CA ASP A 384 -15.68 -8.64 19.52
C ASP A 384 -15.06 -7.25 19.30
N ILE A 385 -13.90 -7.02 19.90
CA ILE A 385 -13.19 -5.75 19.88
C ILE A 385 -11.79 -5.85 19.26
N TRP A 386 -11.18 -7.03 19.20
CA TRP A 386 -9.82 -7.22 18.71
C TRP A 386 -9.78 -7.22 17.18
N ARG A 387 -8.73 -6.63 16.59
CA ARG A 387 -8.69 -6.32 15.15
C ARG A 387 -7.40 -6.76 14.48
N GLY A 388 -6.24 -6.46 15.07
CA GLY A 388 -4.94 -6.85 14.51
C GLY A 388 -4.11 -7.66 15.51
N VAL A 389 -3.27 -8.58 15.01
CA VAL A 389 -2.21 -9.24 15.79
C VAL A 389 -0.91 -9.24 15.00
N GLU A 390 0.20 -9.05 15.70
CA GLU A 390 1.55 -9.23 15.15
C GLU A 390 2.45 -10.00 16.11
N ILE A 391 3.41 -10.75 15.56
CA ILE A 391 4.23 -11.70 16.32
C ILE A 391 5.65 -11.18 16.52
N HIS A 392 6.09 -11.16 17.78
CA HIS A 392 7.46 -10.90 18.17
C HIS A 392 8.27 -12.20 18.16
N TYR A 393 9.55 -12.07 17.80
CA TYR A 393 10.48 -13.19 17.69
C TYR A 393 11.68 -12.95 18.60
N ASP A 394 12.16 -14.03 19.21
CA ASP A 394 13.40 -14.01 19.98
C ASP A 394 14.63 -13.81 19.08
N ALA A 395 15.81 -13.73 19.69
CA ALA A 395 17.08 -13.58 18.96
C ALA A 395 17.41 -14.75 18.00
N ASN A 396 16.75 -15.90 18.17
CA ASN A 396 16.91 -17.08 17.32
C ASN A 396 15.85 -17.13 16.19
N GLY A 397 14.94 -16.16 16.13
CA GLY A 397 13.85 -16.12 15.16
C GLY A 397 12.68 -17.04 15.52
N VAL A 398 12.50 -17.38 16.80
CA VAL A 398 11.37 -18.18 17.30
C VAL A 398 10.30 -17.25 17.88
N PRO A 399 9.01 -17.44 17.53
CA PRO A 399 7.91 -16.71 18.17
C PRO A 399 7.92 -16.85 19.69
N ASP A 400 7.94 -15.74 20.42
CA ASP A 400 7.98 -15.70 21.89
C ASP A 400 6.98 -14.71 22.51
N GLY A 401 6.23 -13.96 21.69
CA GLY A 401 5.21 -13.02 22.11
C GLY A 401 4.58 -12.28 20.92
N GLY A 402 3.93 -11.17 21.19
CA GLY A 402 3.37 -10.33 20.14
C GLY A 402 2.58 -9.13 20.67
N TRP A 403 1.81 -8.54 19.77
CA TRP A 403 0.95 -7.40 20.03
C TRP A 403 -0.42 -7.63 19.45
N GLU A 404 -1.47 -7.36 20.23
CA GLU A 404 -2.84 -7.32 19.74
C GLU A 404 -3.36 -5.88 19.79
N MET A 405 -4.09 -5.46 18.76
CA MET A 405 -4.70 -4.15 18.65
C MET A 405 -6.22 -4.26 18.68
N ASP A 406 -6.86 -3.52 19.59
CA ASP A 406 -8.31 -3.39 19.63
C ASP A 406 -8.82 -2.38 18.58
N ARG A 407 -10.15 -2.32 18.40
CA ARG A 407 -10.79 -1.43 17.43
C ARG A 407 -10.62 0.06 17.73
N TRP A 408 -10.20 0.46 18.94
CA TRP A 408 -9.86 1.85 19.30
C TRP A 408 -8.38 2.18 19.06
N GLY A 409 -7.57 1.19 18.69
CA GLY A 409 -6.13 1.36 18.51
C GLY A 409 -5.32 1.19 19.78
N HIS A 410 -5.90 0.67 20.86
CA HIS A 410 -5.10 0.28 22.01
C HIS A 410 -4.33 -1.00 21.69
N VAL A 411 -3.01 -0.95 21.88
CA VAL A 411 -2.12 -2.08 21.60
C VAL A 411 -1.69 -2.72 22.92
N THR A 412 -1.95 -4.02 23.07
CA THR A 412 -1.56 -4.82 24.22
C THR A 412 -0.46 -5.80 23.82
N ALA A 413 0.70 -5.69 24.45
CA ALA A 413 1.78 -6.65 24.28
C ALA A 413 1.52 -7.92 25.11
N PHE A 414 1.96 -9.07 24.60
CA PHE A 414 1.89 -10.36 25.29
C PHE A 414 3.16 -11.18 25.08
N GLY A 415 3.33 -12.23 25.90
CA GLY A 415 4.57 -13.02 25.93
C GLY A 415 5.78 -12.16 26.28
N ALA A 416 6.87 -12.34 25.55
CA ALA A 416 8.10 -11.58 25.72
C ALA A 416 8.17 -10.26 24.92
N ALA A 417 7.11 -9.91 24.17
CA ALA A 417 7.11 -8.70 23.36
C ALA A 417 7.20 -7.44 24.24
N PRO A 418 8.04 -6.46 23.88
CA PRO A 418 8.08 -5.18 24.58
C PRO A 418 6.80 -4.39 24.32
N PRO A 419 6.40 -3.44 25.20
CA PRO A 419 5.26 -2.57 24.92
C PRO A 419 5.41 -1.81 23.60
N LEU A 420 4.33 -1.71 22.82
CA LEU A 420 4.28 -0.96 21.57
C LEU A 420 3.24 0.16 21.69
N THR A 421 3.68 1.39 21.43
CA THR A 421 2.80 2.56 21.37
C THR A 421 2.85 3.16 19.97
N ILE A 422 1.69 3.37 19.37
CA ILE A 422 1.56 3.96 18.04
C ILE A 422 0.91 5.34 18.18
N ALA A 423 1.69 6.39 17.92
CA ALA A 423 1.20 7.75 17.97
C ALA A 423 0.35 8.09 16.73
N GLY A 424 -0.70 8.90 16.91
CA GLY A 424 -1.52 9.40 15.80
C GLY A 424 -2.57 8.43 15.28
N LEU A 425 -2.89 7.37 16.03
CA LEU A 425 -4.06 6.55 15.73
C LEU A 425 -5.35 7.36 15.94
N PRO A 426 -6.37 7.18 15.07
CA PRO A 426 -7.69 7.75 15.33
C PRO A 426 -8.26 7.20 16.65
N ASN A 427 -8.63 8.09 17.57
CA ASN A 427 -9.30 7.70 18.82
C ASN A 427 -10.79 7.42 18.57
N ALA A 428 -11.08 6.35 17.83
CA ALA A 428 -12.42 5.91 17.49
C ALA A 428 -12.39 4.40 17.20
N PRO A 429 -13.51 3.67 17.35
CA PRO A 429 -13.55 2.22 17.20
C PRO A 429 -13.57 1.76 15.73
N ILE A 430 -12.62 2.26 14.94
CA ILE A 430 -12.50 2.14 13.49
C ILE A 430 -11.18 1.50 13.05
N LEU A 431 -10.35 0.99 13.96
CA LEU A 431 -9.15 0.26 13.59
C LEU A 431 -9.50 -1.13 13.07
N GLN A 432 -8.72 -1.63 12.12
CA GLN A 432 -8.97 -2.89 11.43
C GLN A 432 -7.78 -3.86 11.49
N GLN A 433 -6.56 -3.38 11.25
CA GLN A 433 -5.38 -4.26 11.14
C GLN A 433 -4.14 -3.61 11.74
N LEU A 434 -3.26 -4.45 12.26
CA LEU A 434 -1.93 -4.10 12.73
C LEU A 434 -0.95 -4.94 11.92
N HIS A 435 0.07 -4.29 11.35
CA HIS A 435 1.12 -4.95 10.58
C HIS A 435 2.49 -4.58 11.11
N ALA A 436 3.38 -5.57 11.19
CA ALA A 436 4.79 -5.38 11.54
C ALA A 436 5.66 -5.62 10.30
N VAL A 437 6.56 -4.67 10.03
CA VAL A 437 7.49 -4.76 8.90
C VAL A 437 8.89 -4.34 9.34
N GLY A 438 9.78 -5.33 9.51
CA GLY A 438 11.14 -5.09 9.97
C GLY A 438 11.15 -4.49 11.39
N SER A 439 11.77 -3.31 11.55
CA SER A 439 11.83 -2.58 12.82
C SER A 439 10.68 -1.58 13.01
N GLY A 440 9.69 -1.57 12.13
CA GLY A 440 8.52 -0.71 12.20
C GLY A 440 7.26 -1.45 11.78
N GLY A 441 6.28 -0.71 11.28
CA GLY A 441 5.03 -1.27 10.81
C GLY A 441 3.99 -0.20 10.53
N PHE A 442 2.73 -0.63 10.46
CA PHE A 442 1.62 0.30 10.33
C PHE A 442 0.34 -0.28 10.95
N ALA A 443 -0.56 0.61 11.34
CA ALA A 443 -1.95 0.27 11.64
C ALA A 443 -2.86 0.81 10.54
N LEU A 444 -3.94 0.09 10.29
CA LEU A 444 -4.93 0.40 9.28
C LEU A 444 -6.28 0.69 9.94
N ALA A 445 -6.88 1.81 9.59
CA ALA A 445 -8.26 2.14 9.95
C ALA A 445 -9.23 1.86 8.79
N LYS A 446 -10.53 1.80 9.12
CA LYS A 446 -11.63 1.84 8.14
C LYS A 446 -11.42 2.99 7.17
N TRP A 447 -11.86 2.81 5.93
CA TRP A 447 -11.67 3.75 4.82
C TRP A 447 -10.20 3.98 4.43
N GLY A 448 -9.29 3.15 4.92
CA GLY A 448 -7.94 3.01 4.38
C GLY A 448 -6.86 3.85 5.03
N GLN A 449 -7.15 4.69 6.03
CA GLN A 449 -6.09 5.49 6.65
C GLN A 449 -5.01 4.60 7.27
N VAL A 450 -3.76 4.82 6.86
CA VAL A 450 -2.59 4.12 7.37
C VAL A 450 -1.78 5.02 8.29
N THR A 451 -1.55 4.54 9.52
CA THR A 451 -0.65 5.19 10.49
C THR A 451 0.60 4.33 10.64
N THR A 452 1.72 4.78 10.07
CA THR A 452 3.02 4.08 10.17
C THR A 452 3.70 4.32 11.52
N TYR A 453 4.44 3.33 12.01
CA TYR A 453 5.25 3.42 13.22
C TYR A 453 6.64 2.79 13.02
N GLY A 454 7.56 3.10 13.93
CA GLY A 454 8.96 2.68 13.83
C GLY A 454 9.67 3.27 12.60
N SER A 455 10.65 2.56 12.09
CA SER A 455 11.45 2.97 10.92
C SER A 455 11.32 1.96 9.77
N GLY A 456 11.57 2.41 8.54
CA GLY A 456 11.63 1.53 7.37
C GLY A 456 10.31 1.26 6.65
N VAL A 457 9.22 1.93 7.05
CA VAL A 457 7.93 1.87 6.36
C VAL A 457 7.65 3.19 5.65
N ALA A 458 7.90 3.20 4.35
CA ALA A 458 7.63 4.26 3.39
C ALA A 458 7.14 3.61 2.09
N PRO A 459 5.87 3.17 2.00
CA PRO A 459 5.34 2.55 0.80
C PRO A 459 5.30 3.52 -0.39
N TYR A 460 5.38 2.99 -1.60
CA TYR A 460 5.12 3.74 -2.82
C TYR A 460 3.63 3.60 -3.20
N TRP A 461 2.90 4.71 -3.16
CA TRP A 461 1.43 4.72 -3.24
C TRP A 461 0.85 4.88 -4.66
N GLY A 462 1.68 4.85 -5.71
CA GLY A 462 1.21 5.05 -7.08
C GLY A 462 0.10 4.06 -7.46
N GLY A 463 -1.07 4.53 -7.88
CA GLY A 463 -2.20 3.65 -8.22
C GLY A 463 -2.91 3.00 -7.03
N TYR A 464 -2.71 3.49 -5.81
CA TYR A 464 -3.47 3.04 -4.63
C TYR A 464 -4.98 3.21 -4.85
N SER A 465 -5.75 2.17 -4.52
CA SER A 465 -7.20 2.15 -4.67
C SER A 465 -7.87 2.73 -3.43
N ASP A 466 -8.61 3.82 -3.62
CA ASP A 466 -9.41 4.47 -2.60
C ASP A 466 -10.89 4.38 -2.98
N TRP A 467 -11.72 3.90 -2.04
CA TRP A 467 -13.18 3.74 -2.22
C TRP A 467 -13.99 4.84 -1.51
N GLY A 468 -13.34 5.92 -1.07
CA GLY A 468 -13.99 7.05 -0.43
C GLY A 468 -14.70 6.66 0.86
N ALA A 469 -15.97 7.05 0.99
CA ALA A 469 -16.75 6.79 2.20
C ALA A 469 -17.27 5.35 2.33
N TRP A 470 -16.99 4.47 1.37
CA TRP A 470 -17.46 3.09 1.37
C TRP A 470 -16.60 2.23 2.31
N ASP A 471 -17.24 1.70 3.35
CA ASP A 471 -16.63 0.83 4.36
C ASP A 471 -16.42 -0.60 3.83
N ILE A 472 -15.52 -0.75 2.85
CA ILE A 472 -15.23 -2.03 2.20
C ILE A 472 -13.77 -2.46 2.29
N LEU A 473 -12.83 -1.55 2.53
CA LEU A 473 -11.43 -1.92 2.74
C LEU A 473 -11.31 -2.70 4.05
N ARG A 474 -10.56 -3.82 4.03
CA ARG A 474 -10.38 -4.71 5.19
C ARG A 474 -8.93 -4.90 5.60
N ASP A 475 -8.02 -4.91 4.63
CA ASP A 475 -6.60 -5.06 4.91
C ASP A 475 -5.71 -4.50 3.79
N LEU A 476 -4.43 -4.33 4.10
CA LEU A 476 -3.36 -3.85 3.24
C LEU A 476 -2.11 -4.67 3.55
N ALA A 477 -1.39 -5.15 2.54
CA ALA A 477 -0.08 -5.76 2.75
C ALA A 477 0.95 -5.12 1.80
N PHE A 478 2.08 -4.67 2.35
CA PHE A 478 3.13 -4.04 1.56
C PHE A 478 4.12 -5.05 0.98
N VAL A 479 4.54 -4.79 -0.26
CA VAL A 479 5.68 -5.44 -0.91
C VAL A 479 6.77 -4.39 -1.06
N ASN A 480 7.95 -4.67 -0.50
CA ASN A 480 9.06 -3.71 -0.43
C ASN A 480 8.60 -2.30 0.03
N PRO A 481 8.30 -2.12 1.32
CA PRO A 481 7.74 -0.88 1.85
C PRO A 481 8.80 0.23 1.98
N THR A 482 9.86 0.23 1.17
CA THR A 482 10.85 1.29 1.16
C THR A 482 10.73 2.11 -0.12
N ASN A 483 10.53 3.41 0.04
CA ASN A 483 10.44 4.37 -1.06
C ASN A 483 11.48 5.46 -0.80
N ARG A 484 12.35 5.70 -1.78
CA ARG A 484 13.40 6.73 -1.72
C ARG A 484 12.84 8.15 -1.66
N ARG A 485 11.62 8.34 -2.13
CA ARG A 485 10.88 9.61 -2.08
C ARG A 485 9.52 9.37 -1.43
N PRO A 486 9.49 9.21 -0.09
CA PRO A 486 8.25 8.96 0.64
C PRO A 486 7.22 10.05 0.33
N GLY A 487 6.03 9.63 -0.09
CA GLY A 487 4.87 10.50 -0.26
C GLY A 487 3.84 10.19 0.83
N ALA A 488 2.98 11.16 1.14
CA ALA A 488 1.80 10.90 1.93
C ALA A 488 0.91 9.88 1.21
N GLN A 489 0.17 9.08 2.00
CA GLN A 489 -0.86 8.22 1.45
C GLN A 489 -1.90 9.08 0.69
N PRO A 490 -2.28 8.70 -0.54
CA PRO A 490 -3.42 9.31 -1.20
C PRO A 490 -4.71 8.89 -0.49
N MET A 491 -5.44 9.88 0.02
CA MET A 491 -6.75 9.72 0.64
C MET A 491 -7.71 10.76 0.07
N SER A 492 -8.87 10.32 -0.39
CA SER A 492 -9.95 11.19 -0.82
C SER A 492 -10.55 11.97 0.34
N ALA A 493 -11.19 13.09 0.00
CA ALA A 493 -11.94 13.89 0.96
C ALA A 493 -13.03 13.07 1.65
N ASP A 494 -13.72 12.18 0.93
CA ASP A 494 -14.79 11.35 1.48
C ASP A 494 -14.26 10.36 2.53
N ALA A 495 -13.14 9.67 2.25
CA ALA A 495 -12.51 8.78 3.23
C ALA A 495 -12.00 9.56 4.46
N ALA A 496 -11.31 10.68 4.23
CA ALA A 496 -10.80 11.54 5.31
C ALA A 496 -11.93 12.12 6.18
N ASN A 497 -13.05 12.50 5.57
CA ASN A 497 -14.25 12.98 6.27
C ASN A 497 -14.88 11.87 7.13
N ARG A 498 -14.85 10.61 6.69
CA ARG A 498 -15.37 9.49 7.51
C ARG A 498 -14.52 9.25 8.75
N VAL A 499 -13.19 9.24 8.61
CA VAL A 499 -12.28 9.09 9.77
C VAL A 499 -12.44 10.27 10.74
N THR A 500 -12.50 11.49 10.21
CA THR A 500 -12.71 12.70 11.03
C THR A 500 -14.08 12.69 11.70
N GLY A 501 -15.14 12.31 10.97
CA GLY A 501 -16.49 12.22 11.51
C GLY A 501 -16.63 11.17 12.61
N ALA A 502 -15.93 10.04 12.49
CA ALA A 502 -15.88 9.01 13.52
C ALA A 502 -15.21 9.51 14.82
N THR A 503 -14.10 10.24 14.70
CA THR A 503 -13.34 10.77 15.85
C THR A 503 -13.98 12.00 16.49
N THR A 504 -14.72 12.79 15.73
CA THR A 504 -15.36 14.03 16.21
C THR A 504 -16.86 13.87 16.51
N LEU A 505 -17.42 12.66 16.31
CA LEU A 505 -18.85 12.38 16.43
C LEU A 505 -19.71 13.33 15.58
N ASN A 506 -19.30 13.52 14.33
CA ASN A 506 -19.95 14.39 13.36
C ASN A 506 -20.14 13.66 12.02
N VAL A 507 -21.20 12.85 11.93
CA VAL A 507 -21.51 12.06 10.74
C VAL A 507 -23.01 11.78 10.63
N THR A 508 -23.49 11.64 9.40
CA THR A 508 -24.78 11.03 9.10
C THR A 508 -24.54 9.89 8.13
N ASN A 509 -24.88 8.67 8.52
CA ASN A 509 -24.74 7.50 7.67
C ASN A 509 -25.84 7.48 6.61
N GLY A 510 -25.49 7.12 5.37
CA GLY A 510 -26.47 6.94 4.30
C GLY A 510 -27.29 5.68 4.52
N VAL A 511 -28.45 5.83 5.15
CA VAL A 511 -29.38 4.72 5.47
C VAL A 511 -30.71 4.98 4.77
N PRO A 512 -31.22 4.04 3.95
CA PRO A 512 -32.53 4.18 3.34
C PRO A 512 -33.63 4.37 4.39
N LEU A 513 -34.50 5.36 4.16
CA LEU A 513 -35.67 5.60 5.01
C LEU A 513 -36.80 4.67 4.57
N ILE A 514 -37.35 3.92 5.51
CA ILE A 514 -38.45 2.98 5.29
C ILE A 514 -39.61 3.37 6.20
N ALA A 515 -40.77 3.60 5.60
CA ALA A 515 -42.02 3.70 6.34
C ALA A 515 -42.49 2.29 6.72
N GLN A 516 -42.91 2.13 7.97
CA GLN A 516 -43.43 0.86 8.48
C GLN A 516 -44.67 0.39 7.70
N THR A 517 -44.80 -0.91 7.51
CA THR A 517 -45.86 -1.51 6.68
C THR A 517 -47.10 -1.94 7.47
N HIS A 518 -46.98 -2.09 8.78
CA HIS A 518 -48.08 -2.35 9.71
C HIS A 518 -48.27 -1.19 10.70
N ASN A 519 -49.28 -1.27 11.57
CA ASN A 519 -49.53 -0.19 12.53
C ASN A 519 -48.49 -0.15 13.66
N LEU A 520 -47.96 -1.31 14.05
CA LEU A 520 -47.13 -1.49 15.25
C LEU A 520 -45.86 -2.30 14.95
N ASP A 521 -45.23 -2.11 13.80
CA ASP A 521 -44.02 -2.84 13.37
C ASP A 521 -42.76 -1.96 13.29
N CYS A 522 -42.76 -0.83 14.00
CA CYS A 522 -41.68 0.16 13.99
C CYS A 522 -40.29 -0.43 14.29
N GLU A 523 -40.20 -1.41 15.18
CA GLU A 523 -38.97 -2.10 15.56
C GLU A 523 -38.43 -2.95 14.42
N SER A 524 -39.32 -3.61 13.67
CA SER A 524 -38.93 -4.43 12.52
C SER A 524 -38.52 -3.55 11.33
N ALA A 525 -39.19 -2.41 11.13
CA ALA A 525 -38.82 -1.43 10.11
C ALA A 525 -37.47 -0.75 10.44
N ALA A 526 -37.27 -0.38 11.71
CA ALA A 526 -36.01 0.17 12.21
C ALA A 526 -34.86 -0.84 12.09
N LEU A 527 -35.10 -2.11 12.41
CA LEU A 527 -34.12 -3.18 12.22
C LEU A 527 -33.80 -3.38 10.73
N ARG A 528 -34.81 -3.38 9.85
CA ARG A 528 -34.58 -3.48 8.40
C ARG A 528 -33.68 -2.36 7.89
N MET A 529 -33.92 -1.12 8.32
CA MET A 529 -33.05 0.02 7.98
C MET A 529 -31.62 -0.19 8.50
N ALA A 530 -31.45 -0.67 9.74
CA ALA A 530 -30.13 -0.97 10.30
C ALA A 530 -29.41 -2.11 9.55
N LEU A 531 -30.13 -3.15 9.11
CA LEU A 531 -29.58 -4.24 8.29
C LEU A 531 -29.18 -3.76 6.89
N LEU A 532 -29.97 -2.87 6.28
CA LEU A 532 -29.66 -2.27 4.97
C LEU A 532 -28.41 -1.40 5.00
N ALA A 533 -28.17 -0.68 6.10
CA ALA A 533 -26.91 0.04 6.32
C ALA A 533 -25.69 -0.90 6.26
N LYS A 534 -25.92 -2.20 6.46
CA LYS A 534 -24.94 -3.29 6.39
C LYS A 534 -25.13 -4.16 5.14
N GLY A 535 -25.85 -3.69 4.12
CA GLY A 535 -26.03 -4.40 2.86
C GLY A 535 -26.91 -5.66 2.95
N VAL A 536 -27.65 -5.86 4.03
CA VAL A 536 -28.57 -7.00 4.21
C VAL A 536 -30.02 -6.50 4.13
N ASP A 537 -30.77 -6.92 3.10
CA ASP A 537 -32.21 -6.63 3.03
C ASP A 537 -33.03 -7.81 3.53
N ARG A 538 -33.83 -7.56 4.57
CA ARG A 538 -34.85 -8.49 5.10
C ARG A 538 -36.12 -7.69 5.36
N SER A 539 -37.22 -8.11 4.76
CA SER A 539 -38.52 -7.44 4.94
C SER A 539 -38.97 -7.44 6.41
N GLU A 540 -39.76 -6.45 6.82
CA GLU A 540 -40.42 -6.38 8.14
C GLU A 540 -41.15 -7.69 8.49
N ASN A 541 -41.93 -8.24 7.55
CA ASN A 541 -42.63 -9.52 7.73
C ASN A 541 -41.68 -10.70 8.03
N TRP A 542 -40.53 -10.76 7.36
CA TRP A 542 -39.51 -11.78 7.64
C TRP A 542 -38.94 -11.60 9.06
N ILE A 543 -38.69 -10.37 9.48
CA ILE A 543 -38.18 -10.03 10.81
C ILE A 543 -39.20 -10.41 11.90
N LEU A 544 -40.47 -10.01 11.73
CA LEU A 544 -41.58 -10.38 12.62
C LEU A 544 -41.74 -11.90 12.74
N ALA A 545 -41.59 -12.63 11.62
CA ALA A 545 -41.64 -14.09 11.64
C ALA A 545 -40.50 -14.74 12.47
N GLN A 546 -39.42 -14.02 12.77
CA GLN A 546 -38.34 -14.55 13.62
C GLN A 546 -38.68 -14.55 15.10
N MET A 547 -39.50 -13.61 15.56
CA MET A 547 -39.76 -13.36 16.99
C MET A 547 -41.05 -13.99 17.53
N GLY A 548 -42.01 -14.34 16.67
CA GLY A 548 -43.33 -14.81 17.11
C GLY A 548 -44.14 -13.72 17.82
N ALA A 549 -45.36 -14.05 18.25
CA ALA A 549 -46.24 -13.09 18.92
C ALA A 549 -47.10 -13.73 20.03
N ASP A 550 -47.24 -13.03 21.16
CA ASP A 550 -48.21 -13.33 22.20
C ASP A 550 -49.55 -12.64 21.91
N LEU A 551 -50.51 -13.42 21.41
CA LEU A 551 -51.83 -12.92 21.01
C LEU A 551 -52.86 -12.92 22.15
N ARG A 552 -52.47 -13.24 23.40
CA ARG A 552 -53.38 -13.14 24.55
C ARG A 552 -53.84 -11.69 24.72
N LYS A 553 -55.11 -11.49 25.04
CA LYS A 553 -55.68 -10.14 25.25
C LYS A 553 -55.09 -9.51 26.50
N ALA A 554 -54.84 -8.20 26.45
CA ALA A 554 -54.46 -7.42 27.61
C ALA A 554 -55.57 -7.43 28.68
N VAL A 555 -55.17 -7.49 29.95
CA VAL A 555 -56.03 -7.16 31.08
C VAL A 555 -55.84 -5.68 31.35
N VAL A 556 -56.91 -4.91 31.18
CA VAL A 556 -56.92 -3.45 31.39
C VAL A 556 -57.81 -3.07 32.56
N ASP A 557 -57.50 -1.96 33.21
CA ASP A 557 -58.36 -1.36 34.22
C ASP A 557 -59.50 -0.53 33.61
N GLN A 558 -60.32 0.07 34.47
CA GLN A 558 -61.46 0.91 34.06
C GLN A 558 -61.07 2.21 33.33
N TYR A 559 -59.79 2.59 33.36
CA TYR A 559 -59.26 3.77 32.68
C TYR A 559 -58.50 3.41 31.40
N GLY A 560 -58.39 2.12 31.07
CA GLY A 560 -57.67 1.61 29.91
C GLY A 560 -56.18 1.38 30.16
N ASP A 561 -55.71 1.50 31.41
CA ASP A 561 -54.32 1.18 31.75
C ASP A 561 -54.12 -0.35 31.75
N VAL A 562 -53.02 -0.82 31.17
CA VAL A 562 -52.69 -2.24 31.08
C VAL A 562 -52.15 -2.72 32.41
N LEU A 563 -52.84 -3.68 33.03
CA LEU A 563 -52.45 -4.31 34.29
C LEU A 563 -51.60 -5.56 34.06
N GLN A 564 -51.95 -6.36 33.04
CA GLN A 564 -51.26 -7.59 32.70
C GLN A 564 -51.35 -7.92 31.21
N TRP A 565 -50.23 -8.31 30.60
CA TRP A 565 -50.15 -8.68 29.19
C TRP A 565 -48.91 -9.54 28.88
N GLY A 566 -48.55 -9.66 27.60
CA GLY A 566 -47.36 -10.39 27.14
C GLY A 566 -46.05 -9.75 27.61
N ASP A 567 -44.95 -10.50 27.47
CA ASP A 567 -43.59 -10.02 27.76
C ASP A 567 -42.89 -9.60 26.46
N PRO A 568 -42.67 -8.29 26.23
CA PRO A 568 -42.01 -7.79 25.02
C PRO A 568 -40.52 -8.13 24.97
N TYR A 569 -39.90 -8.57 26.06
CA TYR A 569 -38.54 -9.09 26.04
C TYR A 569 -38.46 -10.51 25.45
N GLU A 570 -39.59 -11.23 25.36
CA GLU A 570 -39.64 -12.61 24.86
C GLU A 570 -40.15 -12.69 23.42
N THR A 571 -41.26 -12.01 23.10
CA THR A 571 -41.92 -12.04 21.78
C THR A 571 -42.66 -10.72 21.50
N PHE A 572 -43.17 -10.54 20.27
CA PHE A 572 -44.06 -9.41 19.98
C PHE A 572 -45.36 -9.49 20.79
N VAL A 573 -45.81 -8.40 21.39
CA VAL A 573 -47.01 -8.40 22.24
C VAL A 573 -48.24 -7.91 21.46
N GLY A 574 -49.21 -8.81 21.28
CA GLY A 574 -50.49 -8.56 20.61
C GLY A 574 -50.43 -8.60 19.08
N ASN A 575 -51.41 -7.95 18.43
CA ASN A 575 -51.54 -7.94 16.97
C ASN A 575 -50.76 -6.76 16.35
N VAL A 576 -49.83 -7.03 15.44
CA VAL A 576 -49.04 -6.01 14.73
C VAL A 576 -49.89 -5.03 13.90
N ASN A 577 -51.08 -5.46 13.46
CA ASN A 577 -52.08 -4.60 12.80
C ASN A 577 -53.08 -3.96 13.77
N GLY A 578 -52.84 -4.13 15.07
CA GLY A 578 -53.65 -3.56 16.13
C GLY A 578 -53.39 -2.07 16.32
N LEU A 579 -53.76 -1.62 17.52
CA LEU A 579 -53.62 -0.26 18.02
C LEU A 579 -53.17 -0.37 19.49
N ASP A 580 -52.08 0.32 19.79
CA ASP A 580 -51.47 0.53 21.11
C ASP A 580 -52.47 1.14 22.10
N TYR A 581 -53.11 2.25 21.73
CA TYR A 581 -54.08 2.92 22.61
C TYR A 581 -55.36 2.12 22.90
N ASN A 582 -55.64 1.05 22.14
CA ASN A 582 -56.75 0.12 22.40
C ASN A 582 -56.30 -1.20 23.03
N ALA A 583 -55.02 -1.34 23.41
CA ALA A 583 -54.43 -2.55 23.97
C ALA A 583 -54.70 -3.82 23.12
N THR A 584 -54.68 -3.66 21.79
CA THR A 584 -54.85 -4.78 20.84
C THR A 584 -53.53 -5.26 20.24
N GLY A 585 -52.51 -4.41 20.27
CA GLY A 585 -51.10 -4.70 20.01
C GLY A 585 -50.24 -3.69 20.77
N TYR A 586 -48.98 -4.02 20.98
CA TYR A 586 -48.02 -3.15 21.66
C TYR A 586 -46.75 -3.00 20.83
N GLY A 587 -45.91 -4.02 20.81
CA GLY A 587 -44.55 -3.93 20.30
C GLY A 587 -43.66 -5.04 20.88
N VAL A 588 -42.35 -4.88 20.71
CA VAL A 588 -41.30 -5.81 21.15
C VAL A 588 -40.07 -5.04 21.60
N TYR A 589 -39.30 -5.62 22.54
CA TYR A 589 -38.08 -5.02 23.06
C TYR A 589 -36.82 -5.64 22.44
N TYR A 590 -35.64 -5.23 22.91
CA TYR A 590 -34.37 -5.52 22.23
C TYR A 590 -34.04 -7.01 21.99
N PRO A 591 -34.36 -8.01 22.86
CA PRO A 591 -33.82 -9.35 22.68
C PRO A 591 -34.33 -10.06 21.41
N PRO A 592 -35.64 -10.05 21.08
CA PRO A 592 -36.12 -10.65 19.84
C PRO A 592 -35.63 -9.91 18.58
N ILE A 593 -35.39 -8.60 18.66
CA ILE A 593 -34.78 -7.81 17.57
C ILE A 593 -33.33 -8.22 17.34
N ALA A 594 -32.53 -8.35 18.42
CA ALA A 594 -31.16 -8.83 18.34
C ALA A 594 -31.09 -10.26 17.77
N MET A 595 -32.00 -11.14 18.21
CA MET A 595 -32.12 -12.49 17.67
C MET A 595 -32.43 -12.47 16.16
N ALA A 596 -33.36 -11.63 15.70
CA ALA A 596 -33.71 -11.52 14.30
C ALA A 596 -32.52 -11.01 13.45
N ALA A 597 -31.75 -10.05 13.96
CA ALA A 597 -30.51 -9.59 13.34
C ALA A 597 -29.47 -10.73 13.23
N GLY A 598 -29.30 -11.51 14.31
CA GLY A 598 -28.44 -12.70 14.32
C GLY A 598 -28.84 -13.73 13.26
N ARG A 599 -30.14 -14.01 13.12
CA ARG A 599 -30.67 -14.89 12.07
C ARG A 599 -30.51 -14.31 10.66
N ALA A 600 -30.41 -12.99 10.54
CA ALA A 600 -30.08 -12.31 9.29
C ALA A 600 -28.57 -12.35 8.98
N GLY A 601 -27.76 -12.97 9.84
CA GLY A 601 -26.31 -13.10 9.68
C GLY A 601 -25.52 -11.91 10.22
N ARG A 602 -26.11 -11.07 11.07
CA ARG A 602 -25.46 -9.89 11.64
C ARG A 602 -25.28 -10.00 13.15
N ALA A 603 -24.07 -9.71 13.61
CA ALA A 603 -23.79 -9.58 15.04
C ALA A 603 -24.42 -8.28 15.58
N THR A 604 -24.79 -8.30 16.85
CA THR A 604 -25.36 -7.14 17.53
C THR A 604 -24.82 -6.97 18.92
N LEU A 605 -24.69 -5.71 19.37
CA LEU A 605 -24.61 -5.40 20.78
C LEU A 605 -25.96 -4.82 21.22
N ALA A 606 -26.70 -5.62 21.98
CA ALA A 606 -28.08 -5.36 22.32
C ALA A 606 -28.27 -5.45 23.83
N LYS A 607 -28.71 -4.35 24.45
CA LYS A 607 -28.88 -4.25 25.90
C LYS A 607 -29.70 -3.02 26.28
N GLU A 608 -30.15 -3.02 27.52
CA GLU A 608 -30.49 -1.81 28.27
C GLU A 608 -29.22 -1.20 28.90
N GLY A 609 -29.32 0.05 29.37
CA GLY A 609 -28.26 0.72 30.12
C GLY A 609 -27.11 1.24 29.26
N TRP A 610 -27.34 1.49 27.96
CA TRP A 610 -26.37 2.23 27.16
C TRP A 610 -26.11 3.62 27.77
N THR A 611 -24.86 4.07 27.73
CA THR A 611 -24.62 5.50 27.79
C THR A 611 -24.94 6.06 26.40
N PRO A 612 -25.61 7.22 26.29
CA PRO A 612 -25.84 7.85 24.99
C PRO A 612 -24.54 8.08 24.21
N HIS A 613 -23.48 8.44 24.91
CA HIS A 613 -22.17 8.65 24.31
C HIS A 613 -21.60 7.39 23.63
N ASP A 614 -21.63 6.23 24.28
CA ASP A 614 -21.14 4.98 23.67
C ASP A 614 -21.95 4.62 22.42
N LEU A 615 -23.26 4.91 22.44
CA LEU A 615 -24.12 4.69 21.28
C LEU A 615 -23.74 5.64 20.12
N TYR A 616 -23.45 6.90 20.43
CA TYR A 616 -23.00 7.88 19.45
C TYR A 616 -21.68 7.48 18.81
N VAL A 617 -20.75 6.95 19.60
CA VAL A 617 -19.45 6.43 19.15
C VAL A 617 -19.65 5.28 18.14
N GLU A 618 -20.57 4.37 18.39
CA GLU A 618 -20.87 3.27 17.45
C GLU A 618 -21.49 3.77 16.14
N VAL A 619 -22.46 4.68 16.23
CA VAL A 619 -23.08 5.30 15.05
C VAL A 619 -22.05 6.07 14.24
N ALA A 620 -21.13 6.77 14.91
CA ALA A 620 -20.06 7.52 14.27
C ALA A 620 -19.06 6.61 13.54
N ALA A 621 -18.84 5.39 14.05
CA ALA A 621 -18.04 4.35 13.42
C ALA A 621 -18.77 3.59 12.28
N GLY A 622 -20.01 3.97 11.97
CA GLY A 622 -20.82 3.36 10.91
C GLY A 622 -21.69 2.18 11.36
N ASN A 623 -21.90 2.00 12.66
CA ASN A 623 -22.78 0.98 13.23
C ASN A 623 -24.08 1.63 13.70
N THR A 624 -25.10 1.61 12.83
CA THR A 624 -26.42 2.19 13.13
C THR A 624 -27.14 1.40 14.22
N ALA A 625 -27.98 2.07 15.00
CA ALA A 625 -28.65 1.45 16.13
C ALA A 625 -30.18 1.56 16.06
N VAL A 626 -30.89 0.48 16.40
CA VAL A 626 -32.31 0.54 16.72
C VAL A 626 -32.45 1.04 18.16
N VAL A 627 -33.26 2.07 18.37
CA VAL A 627 -33.46 2.72 19.67
C VAL A 627 -34.94 2.83 19.99
N TRP A 628 -35.28 2.69 21.27
CA TRP A 628 -36.65 2.83 21.75
C TRP A 628 -36.85 4.17 22.44
N VAL A 629 -37.87 4.90 22.01
CA VAL A 629 -38.27 6.21 22.53
C VAL A 629 -39.79 6.37 22.41
N PRO A 630 -40.42 7.33 23.10
CA PRO A 630 -41.81 7.64 22.80
C PRO A 630 -41.96 8.22 21.38
N VAL A 631 -43.15 8.06 20.78
CA VAL A 631 -43.53 8.71 19.52
C VAL A 631 -43.16 10.19 19.57
N PHE A 632 -42.56 10.68 18.47
CA PHE A 632 -42.13 12.07 18.37
C PHE A 632 -43.28 13.05 18.69
N GLY A 633 -43.01 14.02 19.57
CA GLY A 633 -44.01 14.94 20.11
C GLY A 633 -44.63 14.50 21.45
N TYR A 634 -44.42 13.26 21.88
CA TYR A 634 -44.90 12.72 23.18
C TYR A 634 -43.76 12.37 24.14
N TRP A 635 -42.59 12.98 23.98
CA TRP A 635 -41.39 12.67 24.76
C TRP A 635 -41.52 12.98 26.25
N SER A 636 -42.52 13.75 26.67
CA SER A 636 -42.86 14.00 28.08
C SER A 636 -43.81 12.95 28.70
N THR A 637 -44.23 11.92 27.96
CA THR A 637 -45.20 10.90 28.42
C THR A 637 -44.80 10.19 29.73
N THR A 638 -45.78 9.84 30.55
CA THR A 638 -45.54 9.08 31.78
C THR A 638 -45.35 7.60 31.49
N MET A 639 -44.34 6.98 32.10
CA MET A 639 -44.14 5.53 32.05
C MET A 639 -45.02 4.85 33.10
N ARG A 640 -45.61 3.72 32.72
CA ARG A 640 -46.46 2.86 33.54
C ARG A 640 -45.84 1.47 33.64
N TRP A 641 -46.51 0.58 34.36
CA TRP A 641 -46.08 -0.80 34.56
C TRP A 641 -47.24 -1.78 34.36
N TRP A 642 -46.99 -2.88 33.65
CA TRP A 642 -47.85 -4.07 33.71
C TRP A 642 -47.06 -5.27 34.20
N THR A 643 -47.78 -6.27 34.72
CA THR A 643 -47.19 -7.55 35.11
C THR A 643 -47.35 -8.54 33.98
N ALA A 644 -46.27 -9.02 33.39
CA ALA A 644 -46.33 -10.04 32.35
C ALA A 644 -46.85 -11.38 32.90
N TRP A 645 -47.29 -12.28 32.03
CA TRP A 645 -47.81 -13.60 32.44
C TRP A 645 -46.81 -14.46 33.22
N ASN A 646 -45.51 -14.23 33.01
CA ASN A 646 -44.39 -14.86 33.73
C ASN A 646 -44.05 -14.14 35.06
N GLY A 647 -44.77 -13.07 35.41
CA GLY A 647 -44.55 -12.27 36.62
C GLY A 647 -43.54 -11.11 36.45
N ARG A 648 -42.88 -10.97 35.28
CA ARG A 648 -41.94 -9.87 35.02
C ARG A 648 -42.68 -8.52 35.03
N GLN A 649 -42.12 -7.52 35.69
CA GLN A 649 -42.62 -6.15 35.60
C GLN A 649 -42.13 -5.51 34.30
N ILE A 650 -43.06 -5.01 33.49
CA ILE A 650 -42.77 -4.37 32.21
C ILE A 650 -43.07 -2.88 32.31
N ARG A 651 -42.02 -2.07 32.18
CA ARG A 651 -42.12 -0.62 32.06
C ARG A 651 -42.61 -0.28 30.66
N TYR A 652 -43.68 0.49 30.51
CA TYR A 652 -44.28 0.76 29.21
C TYR A 652 -44.94 2.14 29.11
N THR A 653 -45.28 2.54 27.89
CA THR A 653 -46.23 3.63 27.57
C THR A 653 -46.95 3.29 26.27
N LEU A 654 -48.19 3.74 26.07
CA LEU A 654 -48.99 3.45 24.84
C LEU A 654 -48.67 4.41 23.69
N VAL A 655 -47.48 4.99 23.72
CA VAL A 655 -46.86 5.77 22.64
C VAL A 655 -45.43 5.30 22.48
N GLU A 656 -45.19 4.01 22.70
CA GLU A 656 -43.89 3.37 22.43
C GLU A 656 -43.56 3.49 20.94
N HIS A 657 -42.28 3.61 20.63
CA HIS A 657 -41.80 3.71 19.27
C HIS A 657 -40.34 3.28 19.16
N ALA A 658 -39.97 2.73 18.01
CA ALA A 658 -38.59 2.45 17.66
C ALA A 658 -38.16 3.16 16.38
N MET A 659 -36.92 3.64 16.38
CA MET A 659 -36.31 4.37 15.28
C MET A 659 -34.88 3.86 15.04
N THR A 660 -34.33 4.13 13.86
CA THR A 660 -32.91 3.87 13.58
C THR A 660 -32.11 5.15 13.80
N LEU A 661 -31.19 5.16 14.75
CA LEU A 661 -30.21 6.21 14.94
C LEU A 661 -29.12 6.09 13.88
N ILE A 662 -29.04 7.09 13.00
CA ILE A 662 -28.19 7.06 11.79
C ILE A 662 -27.11 8.14 11.78
N GLY A 663 -27.23 9.17 12.61
CA GLY A 663 -26.27 10.26 12.63
C GLY A 663 -26.15 10.95 13.97
N VAL A 664 -24.98 11.57 14.17
CA VAL A 664 -24.59 12.31 15.37
C VAL A 664 -23.88 13.57 14.90
N ASN A 665 -24.17 14.71 15.52
CA ASN A 665 -23.40 15.92 15.38
C ASN A 665 -23.15 16.51 16.77
N ALA A 666 -22.04 16.12 17.39
CA ALA A 666 -21.67 16.57 18.73
C ALA A 666 -21.45 18.09 18.79
N ALA A 667 -20.91 18.70 17.74
CA ALA A 667 -20.71 20.15 17.68
C ALA A 667 -22.03 20.93 17.68
N ALA A 668 -23.06 20.40 17.02
CA ALA A 668 -24.41 20.97 17.02
C ALA A 668 -25.27 20.50 18.20
N GLY A 669 -24.83 19.50 18.97
CA GLY A 669 -25.61 18.87 20.03
C GLY A 669 -26.86 18.16 19.51
N THR A 670 -26.80 17.52 18.33
CA THR A 670 -27.95 16.87 17.69
C THR A 670 -27.70 15.42 17.28
N VAL A 671 -28.78 14.66 17.15
CA VAL A 671 -28.79 13.32 16.54
C VAL A 671 -29.79 13.27 15.40
N THR A 672 -29.54 12.37 14.44
CA THR A 672 -30.43 12.13 13.29
C THR A 672 -30.97 10.71 13.33
N LEU A 673 -32.30 10.59 13.26
CA LEU A 673 -33.06 9.35 13.35
C LEU A 673 -33.87 9.15 12.07
N ASN A 674 -33.88 7.93 11.54
CA ASN A 674 -34.89 7.50 10.61
C ASN A 674 -36.12 7.02 11.40
N ASP A 675 -37.22 7.75 11.26
CA ASP A 675 -38.50 7.50 11.91
C ASP A 675 -39.41 6.71 10.97
N PRO A 676 -39.68 5.43 11.27
CA PRO A 676 -40.49 4.58 10.41
C PRO A 676 -41.99 4.95 10.47
N ASN A 677 -42.43 5.74 11.45
CA ASN A 677 -43.81 6.23 11.53
C ASN A 677 -44.04 7.27 10.40
N ARG A 678 -44.67 6.80 9.31
CA ARG A 678 -44.90 7.54 8.06
C ARG A 678 -43.64 7.93 7.27
N GLY A 679 -42.46 7.44 7.66
CA GLY A 679 -41.20 7.62 6.94
C GLY A 679 -40.69 9.06 6.97
N TYR A 680 -40.20 9.51 8.13
CA TYR A 680 -39.56 10.83 8.29
C TYR A 680 -38.10 10.71 8.72
N VAL A 681 -37.26 11.67 8.31
CA VAL A 681 -35.96 11.89 8.95
C VAL A 681 -36.14 12.94 10.03
N ARG A 682 -35.69 12.65 11.26
CA ARG A 682 -35.77 13.56 12.41
C ARG A 682 -34.36 13.98 12.81
N THR A 683 -34.10 15.27 12.85
CA THR A 683 -32.94 15.82 13.56
C THR A 683 -33.43 16.49 14.84
N VAL A 684 -32.88 16.07 15.96
CA VAL A 684 -33.36 16.42 17.32
C VAL A 684 -32.16 16.76 18.20
N SER A 685 -32.39 17.53 19.26
CA SER A 685 -31.32 17.80 20.23
C SER A 685 -30.92 16.50 20.95
N MET A 686 -29.65 16.35 21.28
CA MET A 686 -29.14 15.25 22.10
C MET A 686 -29.86 15.22 23.45
N ALA A 687 -30.05 16.37 24.09
CA ALA A 687 -30.71 16.46 25.40
C ALA A 687 -32.15 15.89 25.37
N ASP A 688 -32.93 16.27 24.35
CA ASP A 688 -34.29 15.77 24.21
C ASP A 688 -34.30 14.26 23.89
N PHE A 689 -33.39 13.81 23.00
CA PHE A 689 -33.24 12.39 22.66
C PHE A 689 -32.88 11.56 23.90
N GLU A 690 -31.90 12.00 24.68
CA GLU A 690 -31.43 11.30 25.87
C GLU A 690 -32.52 11.20 26.93
N ALA A 691 -33.30 12.26 27.14
CA ALA A 691 -34.45 12.25 28.05
C ALA A 691 -35.54 11.26 27.59
N ALA A 692 -35.78 11.16 26.29
CA ALA A 692 -36.71 10.19 25.71
C ALA A 692 -36.18 8.75 25.79
N PHE A 693 -34.90 8.54 25.47
CA PHE A 693 -34.21 7.25 25.49
C PHE A 693 -34.15 6.64 26.89
N ALA A 694 -33.96 7.47 27.93
CA ALA A 694 -33.97 7.05 29.33
C ALA A 694 -35.30 6.47 29.81
N LYS A 695 -36.42 6.73 29.10
CA LYS A 695 -37.72 6.17 29.44
C LYS A 695 -37.79 4.67 29.20
N PHE A 696 -37.08 4.19 28.18
CA PHE A 696 -36.92 2.78 27.86
C PHE A 696 -35.58 2.25 28.35
N ASN A 697 -35.11 2.73 29.51
CA ASN A 697 -33.88 2.27 30.17
C ASN A 697 -32.64 2.32 29.27
N ASN A 698 -32.56 3.27 28.33
CA ASN A 698 -31.47 3.36 27.36
C ASN A 698 -31.29 2.06 26.55
N MET A 699 -32.40 1.49 26.09
CA MET A 699 -32.45 0.24 25.32
C MET A 699 -32.10 0.46 23.85
N ALA A 700 -31.07 -0.22 23.37
CA ALA A 700 -30.69 -0.17 21.97
C ALA A 700 -30.10 -1.49 21.44
N VAL A 701 -30.21 -1.67 20.13
CA VAL A 701 -29.58 -2.74 19.35
C VAL A 701 -28.66 -2.10 18.32
N VAL A 702 -27.34 -2.14 18.54
CA VAL A 702 -26.34 -1.77 17.54
C VAL A 702 -26.12 -2.95 16.60
N VAL A 703 -26.18 -2.72 15.28
CA VAL A 703 -25.97 -3.75 14.25
C VAL A 703 -24.59 -3.56 13.62
N TYR A 704 -23.80 -4.64 13.55
CA TYR A 704 -22.42 -4.63 13.03
C TYR A 704 -22.28 -5.14 11.59
#